data_AF-S4RP99-F1
#
_entry.id   AF-S4RP99-F1
#
_cell.length_a   1.000
_cell.length_b   1.000
_cell.length_c   1.000
_cell.angle_alpha   90.00
_cell.angle_beta   90.00
_cell.angle_gamma   90.00
#
_symmetry.space_group_name_H-M   'P 1'
#
loop_
_entity.id
_entity.type
_entity.pdbx_description
1 polymer ?
#
loop_
_entity_poly.entity_id
_entity_poly.type
_entity_poly.pdbx_seq_one_letter_code
_entity_poly.pdbx_strand_id
1 'polypeptide(L)'
;SSGLPYPRVNLKHGMVRPQSRTGVEVDTCTACAGTMLLEFAALSRLTGDSVFEDHARRAMDFLWDKRQRGSNLVGTVINIHTGDWVRRDSGVGAGIDSYYEYLFKAYILLGDDTFLERFNIHYEAIMKYISQPPLLLDVHMHKPTLNAKTWMDALLAFFPGLQVLKGDIRPAIETHEMLYQVTRRHNFLPEAFTTDFRVHWGQHPLRPEFAESTYFLFKATGDPYYLEVGKSIVENLNKLARVPCGFAAMKDVRTSSHEDRMDSFFLAEMFKYLYLLFAEKEDLVFDIEAYVFTTEAHLLPLSLSVSNANNSRNSTGNAFANSDDGSSDWACPNSQVLFPNDPTFAQTLREPFKNVVDEVCPKPKQQQESFFVSTSPGTEPPLRARDFLATNQEHVDLLKKMGINIIQLPDGRVQLVHHASQAANSRDAADGLRFMQEMMDLSNQQKEDLPPRVVQIMSPPFLGRMVLTAGPAQFGVDLAIVEKGQALVAVGEPLSGCSELVNGDAVVGKIALLQRGQCMFAEKARNVQLAGGVGTIIIDDTEGSSSDTAPFFQMAGDGKSTDDVGVPLLFLFHKEGRILLEALARGPLEVLLASRAQPLGGSKENQQGESAEQSGEILAQCENHQLSRTLDLAHAANAAANPSDDGARSGQQDQELPAEDAGRPRRESEEGDGENDSSVITCDERIESSSEELDSDSEKDPTENSSDSVGSDWTEELEAFAEYARDEL
;
A
#
# COMPACT_ATOMS: atom_id res chain seq x y z
N SER A 1 -7.13 1.35 27.58
CA SER A 1 -6.24 1.24 26.42
C SER A 1 -6.84 0.24 25.46
N SER A 2 -6.70 0.42 24.16
CA SER A 2 -7.22 -0.50 23.12
C SER A 2 -6.54 -1.87 23.14
N GLY A 3 -5.25 -1.91 23.46
CA GLY A 3 -4.40 -3.08 23.24
C GLY A 3 -3.73 -3.10 21.86
N LEU A 4 -4.07 -2.17 20.96
CA LEU A 4 -3.40 -2.02 19.66
C LEU A 4 -1.96 -1.50 19.85
N PRO A 5 -0.99 -2.00 19.06
CA PRO A 5 0.38 -1.49 19.08
C PRO A 5 0.48 -0.11 18.42
N TYR A 6 1.42 0.71 18.89
CA TYR A 6 1.88 1.88 18.12
C TYR A 6 2.62 1.40 16.86
N PRO A 7 2.48 2.06 15.71
CA PRO A 7 3.13 1.64 14.45
C PRO A 7 4.66 1.78 14.44
N ARG A 8 5.27 2.36 15.49
CA ARG A 8 6.71 2.61 15.59
C ARG A 8 7.20 2.50 17.04
N VAL A 9 8.38 1.91 17.23
CA VAL A 9 9.07 1.82 18.52
C VAL A 9 10.55 2.14 18.38
N ASN A 10 11.08 2.96 19.28
CA ASN A 10 12.52 3.21 19.37
C ASN A 10 13.19 2.15 20.24
N LEU A 11 13.85 1.15 19.64
CA LEU A 11 14.47 0.03 20.36
C LEU A 11 15.53 0.43 21.40
N LYS A 12 16.15 1.62 21.26
CA LYS A 12 17.18 2.14 22.19
C LYS A 12 16.59 2.94 23.35
N HIS A 13 15.44 3.58 23.15
CA HIS A 13 14.86 4.53 24.11
C HIS A 13 13.47 4.13 24.64
N GLY A 14 12.86 3.06 24.09
CA GLY A 14 11.50 2.62 24.40
C GLY A 14 10.45 3.56 23.78
N MET A 15 9.20 3.47 24.23
CA MET A 15 8.12 4.32 23.73
C MET A 15 8.09 5.73 24.35
N VAL A 16 8.15 5.83 25.68
CA VAL A 16 7.65 7.01 26.43
C VAL A 16 8.78 8.00 26.81
N ARG A 17 9.91 8.02 26.10
CA ARG A 17 11.03 8.94 26.40
C ARG A 17 11.09 10.08 25.37
N PRO A 18 11.43 11.32 25.76
CA PRO A 18 11.61 12.43 24.80
C PRO A 18 12.65 12.14 23.70
N GLN A 19 13.63 11.27 23.98
CA GLN A 19 14.64 10.83 23.01
C GLN A 19 14.12 9.78 22.01
N SER A 20 12.96 9.16 22.25
CA SER A 20 12.41 8.10 21.40
C SER A 20 11.97 8.62 20.03
N ARG A 21 11.38 9.83 19.98
CA ARG A 21 10.73 10.40 18.78
C ARG A 21 9.64 9.49 18.17
N THR A 22 9.03 8.65 19.00
CA THR A 22 7.91 7.72 18.72
C THR A 22 6.96 7.75 19.92
N GLY A 23 5.77 7.15 19.82
CA GLY A 23 4.76 7.18 20.89
C GLY A 23 3.86 8.42 20.85
N VAL A 24 3.84 9.10 19.71
CA VAL A 24 2.92 10.22 19.39
C VAL A 24 2.03 9.91 18.18
N GLU A 25 2.30 8.79 17.50
CA GLU A 25 1.51 8.23 16.42
C GLU A 25 0.18 7.71 16.97
N VAL A 26 -0.92 8.36 16.60
CA VAL A 26 -2.27 8.04 17.09
C VAL A 26 -3.01 6.99 16.25
N ASP A 27 -2.49 6.62 15.07
CA ASP A 27 -3.14 5.73 14.11
C ASP A 27 -2.21 4.59 13.68
N THR A 28 -2.79 3.43 13.34
CA THR A 28 -2.08 2.26 12.79
C THR A 28 -2.91 1.58 11.70
N CYS A 29 -2.29 0.79 10.82
CA CYS A 29 -3.03 0.00 9.82
C CYS A 29 -3.51 -1.34 10.39
N THR A 30 -4.53 -1.95 9.78
CA THR A 30 -5.12 -3.20 10.30
C THR A 30 -4.16 -4.37 10.22
N ALA A 31 -3.46 -4.52 9.09
CA ALA A 31 -2.30 -5.41 8.97
C ALA A 31 -1.23 -5.10 10.02
N CYS A 32 -0.85 -3.83 10.16
CA CYS A 32 0.17 -3.35 11.11
C CYS A 32 -0.10 -3.74 12.58
N ALA A 33 -1.36 -3.99 12.95
CA ALA A 33 -1.77 -4.39 14.30
C ALA A 33 -2.17 -5.87 14.44
N GLY A 34 -2.56 -6.53 13.35
CA GLY A 34 -2.93 -7.95 13.36
C GLY A 34 -1.79 -8.92 13.03
N THR A 35 -0.87 -8.49 12.17
CA THR A 35 0.20 -9.31 11.56
C THR A 35 1.42 -9.42 12.48
N MET A 36 1.18 -9.88 13.71
CA MET A 36 2.21 -10.11 14.75
C MET A 36 2.01 -11.42 15.53
N LEU A 37 0.85 -12.06 15.40
CA LEU A 37 0.45 -13.15 16.29
C LEU A 37 1.29 -14.42 16.12
N LEU A 38 1.74 -14.75 14.89
CA LEU A 38 2.48 -15.98 14.64
C LEU A 38 3.87 -15.95 15.30
N GLU A 39 4.59 -14.84 15.13
CA GLU A 39 5.93 -14.61 15.66
C GLU A 39 5.91 -14.45 17.17
N PHE A 40 4.94 -13.70 17.70
CA PHE A 40 4.82 -13.47 19.13
C PHE A 40 4.35 -14.73 19.86
N ALA A 41 3.44 -15.51 19.29
CA ALA A 41 3.10 -16.83 19.83
C ALA A 41 4.29 -17.79 19.78
N ALA A 42 4.99 -17.89 18.64
CA ALA A 42 6.20 -18.73 18.53
C ALA A 42 7.27 -18.33 19.56
N LEU A 43 7.52 -17.03 19.75
CA LEU A 43 8.42 -16.51 20.77
C LEU A 43 7.97 -16.89 22.20
N SER A 44 6.67 -16.77 22.50
CA SER A 44 6.11 -17.23 23.78
C SER A 44 6.29 -18.74 24.01
N ARG A 45 6.02 -19.59 23.01
CA ARG A 45 6.20 -21.05 23.14
C ARG A 45 7.68 -21.44 23.29
N LEU A 46 8.60 -20.73 22.63
CA LEU A 46 10.04 -21.00 22.69
C LEU A 46 10.73 -20.45 23.95
N THR A 47 10.19 -19.41 24.58
CA THR A 47 10.76 -18.78 25.80
C THR A 47 10.07 -19.21 27.09
N GLY A 48 8.81 -19.65 27.02
CA GLY A 48 7.94 -19.89 28.17
C GLY A 48 7.29 -18.63 28.75
N ASP A 49 7.52 -17.45 28.16
CA ASP A 49 6.91 -16.18 28.59
C ASP A 49 5.68 -15.86 27.73
N SER A 50 4.47 -15.93 28.31
CA SER A 50 3.22 -15.69 27.58
C SER A 50 3.01 -14.23 27.15
N VAL A 51 3.80 -13.28 27.68
CA VAL A 51 3.63 -11.84 27.46
C VAL A 51 3.58 -11.48 25.97
N PHE A 52 4.30 -12.18 25.10
CA PHE A 52 4.28 -11.92 23.67
C PHE A 52 2.93 -12.33 23.04
N GLU A 53 2.53 -13.61 23.16
CA GLU A 53 1.23 -14.10 22.67
C GLU A 53 0.07 -13.27 23.27
N ASP A 54 0.10 -12.99 24.57
CA ASP A 54 -0.93 -12.25 25.29
C ASP A 54 -1.12 -10.81 24.79
N HIS A 55 -0.08 -10.15 24.27
CA HIS A 55 -0.23 -8.81 23.68
C HIS A 55 -0.72 -8.87 22.23
N ALA A 56 -0.18 -9.76 21.39
CA ALA A 56 -0.61 -9.88 19.99
C ALA A 56 -2.07 -10.38 19.88
N ARG A 57 -2.48 -11.33 20.73
CA ARG A 57 -3.85 -11.84 20.81
C ARG A 57 -4.86 -10.74 21.13
N ARG A 58 -4.58 -9.89 22.13
CA ARG A 58 -5.44 -8.75 22.49
C ARG A 58 -5.59 -7.71 21.38
N ALA A 59 -4.56 -7.50 20.54
CA ALA A 59 -4.69 -6.65 19.36
C ALA A 59 -5.66 -7.26 18.32
N MET A 60 -5.54 -8.56 18.05
CA MET A 60 -6.46 -9.31 17.17
C MET A 60 -7.90 -9.35 17.69
N ASP A 61 -8.09 -9.49 19.00
CA ASP A 61 -9.40 -9.41 19.66
C ASP A 61 -10.05 -8.01 19.49
N PHE A 62 -9.26 -6.94 19.70
CA PHE A 62 -9.77 -5.57 19.54
C PHE A 62 -10.12 -5.22 18.08
N LEU A 63 -9.31 -5.67 17.12
CA LEU A 63 -9.63 -5.52 15.68
C LEU A 63 -10.93 -6.25 15.31
N TRP A 64 -11.13 -7.46 15.85
CA TRP A 64 -12.36 -8.23 15.66
C TRP A 64 -13.60 -7.52 16.22
N ASP A 65 -13.53 -6.99 17.44
CA ASP A 65 -14.64 -6.28 18.09
C ASP A 65 -14.99 -4.95 17.41
N LYS A 66 -14.02 -4.32 16.73
CA LYS A 66 -14.21 -3.07 15.98
C LYS A 66 -14.74 -3.25 14.55
N ARG A 67 -14.89 -4.47 14.03
CA ARG A 67 -15.48 -4.71 12.69
C ARG A 67 -16.91 -4.16 12.58
N GLN A 68 -17.33 -3.75 11.38
CA GLN A 68 -18.68 -3.24 11.15
C GLN A 68 -19.70 -4.39 11.17
N ARG A 69 -20.50 -4.49 12.25
CA ARG A 69 -21.39 -5.65 12.52
C ARG A 69 -22.37 -6.02 11.40
N GLY A 70 -22.78 -5.07 10.56
CA GLY A 70 -23.71 -5.30 9.45
C GLY A 70 -23.09 -5.86 8.16
N SER A 71 -21.76 -5.77 8.02
CA SER A 71 -21.01 -6.26 6.85
C SER A 71 -19.87 -7.21 7.22
N ASN A 72 -19.53 -7.32 8.50
CA ASN A 72 -18.32 -7.91 9.09
C ASN A 72 -16.98 -7.33 8.63
N LEU A 73 -16.97 -6.33 7.75
CA LEU A 73 -15.75 -5.72 7.22
C LEU A 73 -15.00 -4.84 8.25
N VAL A 74 -13.68 -4.77 8.11
CA VAL A 74 -12.75 -3.89 8.86
C VAL A 74 -12.16 -2.82 7.94
N GLY A 75 -11.65 -1.71 8.51
CA GLY A 75 -11.05 -0.62 7.73
C GLY A 75 -9.55 -0.76 7.53
N THR A 76 -8.97 0.10 6.69
CA THR A 76 -7.52 0.12 6.43
C THR A 76 -6.70 0.74 7.57
N VAL A 77 -7.23 1.76 8.28
CA VAL A 77 -6.51 2.50 9.33
C VAL A 77 -7.43 2.79 10.51
N ILE A 78 -6.94 2.46 11.72
CA ILE A 78 -7.63 2.58 12.99
C ILE A 78 -6.83 3.46 13.97
N ASN A 79 -7.53 4.31 14.72
CA ASN A 79 -6.92 5.09 15.79
C ASN A 79 -6.59 4.19 17.00
N ILE A 80 -5.34 4.18 17.48
CA ILE A 80 -4.92 3.28 18.56
C ILE A 80 -5.46 3.69 19.94
N HIS A 81 -5.99 4.89 20.12
CA HIS A 81 -6.50 5.37 21.41
C HIS A 81 -8.00 5.17 21.56
N THR A 82 -8.80 5.57 20.56
CA THR A 82 -10.26 5.40 20.56
C THR A 82 -10.70 4.08 19.91
N GLY A 83 -9.89 3.53 19.01
CA GLY A 83 -10.25 2.41 18.16
C GLY A 83 -11.22 2.80 17.04
N ASP A 84 -11.29 4.06 16.63
CA ASP A 84 -12.18 4.48 15.54
C ASP A 84 -11.52 4.34 14.18
N TRP A 85 -12.31 3.99 13.17
CA TRP A 85 -11.84 3.84 11.80
C TRP A 85 -11.61 5.21 11.14
N VAL A 86 -10.32 5.55 10.99
CA VAL A 86 -9.83 6.75 10.31
C VAL A 86 -9.95 6.57 8.79
N ARG A 87 -9.54 5.40 8.29
CA ARG A 87 -9.79 4.97 6.91
C ARG A 87 -10.81 3.83 6.89
N ARG A 88 -11.80 3.97 6.00
CA ARG A 88 -13.06 3.18 5.99
C ARG A 88 -13.34 2.47 4.67
N ASP A 89 -12.45 2.63 3.70
CA ASP A 89 -12.11 1.63 2.70
C ASP A 89 -11.81 0.28 3.36
N SER A 90 -12.21 -0.78 2.67
CA SER A 90 -12.08 -2.19 3.07
C SER A 90 -11.92 -3.03 1.82
N GLY A 91 -10.91 -3.89 1.81
CA GLY A 91 -10.50 -4.70 0.68
C GLY A 91 -9.57 -5.82 1.16
N VAL A 92 -9.02 -6.59 0.23
CA VAL A 92 -7.94 -7.55 0.51
C VAL A 92 -6.54 -6.97 0.29
N GLY A 93 -6.45 -5.74 -0.22
CA GLY A 93 -5.19 -5.08 -0.55
C GLY A 93 -4.55 -4.31 0.61
N ALA A 94 -3.77 -3.31 0.24
CA ALA A 94 -2.75 -2.65 1.05
C ALA A 94 -3.23 -2.15 2.43
N GLY A 95 -2.70 -2.75 3.50
CA GLY A 95 -2.93 -2.36 4.89
C GLY A 95 -4.03 -3.13 5.61
N ILE A 96 -4.68 -4.09 4.94
CA ILE A 96 -5.59 -5.07 5.56
C ILE A 96 -5.15 -6.50 5.24
N ASP A 97 -4.80 -6.79 3.97
CA ASP A 97 -4.08 -7.98 3.49
C ASP A 97 -3.82 -9.11 4.53
N SER A 98 -2.72 -8.97 5.26
CA SER A 98 -2.12 -9.93 6.16
C SER A 98 -2.84 -10.11 7.51
N TYR A 99 -3.80 -9.25 7.86
CA TYR A 99 -4.72 -9.51 8.99
C TYR A 99 -5.61 -10.73 8.68
N TYR A 100 -6.15 -10.84 7.47
CA TYR A 100 -6.96 -12.01 7.08
C TYR A 100 -6.10 -13.27 6.96
N GLU A 101 -4.88 -13.11 6.42
CA GLU A 101 -3.84 -14.14 6.38
C GLU A 101 -3.56 -14.70 7.79
N TYR A 102 -3.35 -13.82 8.78
CA TYR A 102 -2.94 -14.21 10.13
C TYR A 102 -4.09 -14.76 10.97
N LEU A 103 -5.35 -14.44 10.66
CA LEU A 103 -6.48 -15.18 11.22
C LEU A 103 -6.42 -16.66 10.82
N PHE A 104 -6.29 -16.96 9.52
CA PHE A 104 -6.26 -18.35 9.07
C PHE A 104 -4.97 -19.08 9.47
N LYS A 105 -3.81 -18.43 9.32
CA LYS A 105 -2.51 -19.01 9.69
C LYS A 105 -2.34 -19.17 11.21
N ALA A 106 -2.99 -18.35 12.05
CA ALA A 106 -2.97 -18.53 13.50
C ALA A 106 -3.84 -19.72 13.96
N TYR A 107 -4.95 -20.01 13.28
CA TYR A 107 -5.67 -21.26 13.49
C TYR A 107 -4.74 -22.47 13.22
N ILE A 108 -4.06 -22.47 12.06
CA ILE A 108 -3.12 -23.53 11.67
C ILE A 108 -1.97 -23.69 12.67
N LEU A 109 -1.38 -22.59 13.17
CA LEU A 109 -0.22 -22.66 14.08
C LEU A 109 -0.60 -22.95 15.54
N LEU A 110 -1.77 -22.50 16.01
CA LEU A 110 -2.14 -22.51 17.43
C LEU A 110 -3.22 -23.53 17.79
N GLY A 111 -3.97 -24.05 16.81
CA GLY A 111 -5.10 -24.98 17.04
C GLY A 111 -6.28 -24.33 17.76
N ASP A 112 -6.54 -23.05 17.47
CA ASP A 112 -7.55 -22.23 18.16
C ASP A 112 -8.68 -21.86 17.18
N ASP A 113 -9.79 -22.60 17.27
CA ASP A 113 -10.97 -22.48 16.41
C ASP A 113 -11.54 -21.06 16.35
N THR A 114 -11.28 -20.24 17.39
CA THR A 114 -11.68 -18.83 17.45
C THR A 114 -11.17 -18.05 16.24
N PHE A 115 -9.96 -18.31 15.77
CA PHE A 115 -9.41 -17.60 14.61
C PHE A 115 -9.97 -18.14 13.28
N LEU A 116 -10.36 -19.41 13.20
CA LEU A 116 -11.05 -19.99 12.05
C LEU A 116 -12.47 -19.43 11.89
N GLU A 117 -13.23 -19.31 12.99
CA GLU A 117 -14.55 -18.68 13.00
C GLU A 117 -14.47 -17.23 12.47
N ARG A 118 -13.54 -16.45 13.04
CA ARG A 118 -13.28 -15.06 12.63
C ARG A 118 -12.87 -14.96 11.16
N PHE A 119 -11.98 -15.84 10.71
CA PHE A 119 -11.56 -15.88 9.30
C PHE A 119 -12.73 -16.20 8.36
N ASN A 120 -13.53 -17.23 8.65
CA ASN A 120 -14.66 -17.60 7.80
C ASN A 120 -15.71 -16.47 7.71
N ILE A 121 -16.02 -15.81 8.83
CA ILE A 121 -16.95 -14.66 8.86
C ILE A 121 -16.43 -13.47 8.02
N HIS A 122 -15.12 -13.22 8.04
CA HIS A 122 -14.49 -12.23 7.15
C HIS A 122 -14.45 -12.69 5.69
N TYR A 123 -14.18 -13.96 5.44
CA TYR A 123 -14.10 -14.55 4.11
C TYR A 123 -15.46 -14.48 3.38
N GLU A 124 -16.55 -14.82 4.07
CA GLU A 124 -17.91 -14.65 3.54
C GLU A 124 -18.21 -13.18 3.20
N ALA A 125 -17.77 -12.23 4.03
CA ALA A 125 -17.91 -10.81 3.74
C ALA A 125 -17.09 -10.36 2.52
N ILE A 126 -15.84 -10.80 2.39
CA ILE A 126 -14.99 -10.53 1.23
C ILE A 126 -15.63 -11.09 -0.04
N MET A 127 -16.04 -12.36 -0.03
CA MET A 127 -16.65 -13.03 -1.20
C MET A 127 -18.03 -12.49 -1.57
N LYS A 128 -18.71 -11.80 -0.66
CA LYS A 128 -20.03 -11.17 -0.86
C LYS A 128 -19.97 -9.71 -1.33
N TYR A 129 -18.93 -8.97 -0.93
CA TYR A 129 -18.87 -7.51 -1.12
C TYR A 129 -17.66 -7.02 -1.93
N ILE A 130 -16.49 -7.62 -1.74
CA ILE A 130 -15.22 -7.22 -2.38
C ILE A 130 -14.99 -8.03 -3.66
N SER A 131 -15.36 -9.31 -3.66
CA SER A 131 -15.19 -10.21 -4.81
C SER A 131 -16.24 -9.96 -5.89
N GLN A 132 -15.77 -9.63 -7.09
CA GLN A 132 -16.55 -9.45 -8.31
C GLN A 132 -15.82 -10.19 -9.45
N PRO A 133 -15.85 -11.55 -9.46
CA PRO A 133 -14.90 -12.36 -10.22
C PRO A 133 -14.75 -11.94 -11.70
N PRO A 134 -13.51 -11.75 -12.20
CA PRO A 134 -12.23 -12.10 -11.59
C PRO A 134 -11.60 -10.98 -10.73
N LEU A 135 -12.32 -9.89 -10.45
CA LEU A 135 -11.80 -8.69 -9.77
C LEU A 135 -12.04 -8.75 -8.26
N LEU A 136 -11.13 -8.17 -7.48
CA LEU A 136 -11.30 -7.92 -6.04
C LEU A 136 -11.21 -6.41 -5.81
N LEU A 137 -12.31 -5.76 -5.45
CA LEU A 137 -12.42 -4.29 -5.40
C LEU A 137 -12.75 -3.78 -4.00
N ASP A 138 -11.98 -2.80 -3.53
CA ASP A 138 -12.21 -2.15 -2.24
C ASP A 138 -13.56 -1.43 -2.19
N VAL A 139 -14.28 -1.61 -1.08
CA VAL A 139 -15.59 -1.02 -0.78
C VAL A 139 -15.56 -0.26 0.54
N HIS A 140 -16.55 0.60 0.79
CA HIS A 140 -16.68 1.24 2.10
C HIS A 140 -17.31 0.29 3.13
N MET A 141 -16.65 -0.01 4.26
CA MET A 141 -17.12 -1.03 5.21
C MET A 141 -18.57 -0.80 5.70
N HIS A 142 -18.98 0.46 5.83
CA HIS A 142 -20.30 0.89 6.32
C HIS A 142 -21.38 0.89 5.22
N LYS A 143 -20.97 0.93 3.94
CA LYS A 143 -21.84 0.95 2.75
C LYS A 143 -21.16 0.10 1.65
N PRO A 144 -21.09 -1.23 1.83
CA PRO A 144 -20.27 -2.10 0.98
C PRO A 144 -20.81 -2.28 -0.46
N THR A 145 -21.92 -1.61 -0.80
CA THR A 145 -22.42 -1.46 -2.17
C THR A 145 -21.74 -0.32 -2.94
N LEU A 146 -20.81 0.42 -2.31
CA LEU A 146 -20.06 1.52 -2.89
C LEU A 146 -18.56 1.19 -2.88
N ASN A 147 -17.96 1.11 -4.07
CA ASN A 147 -16.52 0.97 -4.23
C ASN A 147 -15.80 2.19 -3.64
N ALA A 148 -14.77 1.97 -2.83
CA ALA A 148 -13.92 2.99 -2.23
C ALA A 148 -12.70 3.33 -3.12
N LYS A 149 -12.29 2.42 -4.00
CA LYS A 149 -11.24 2.61 -5.01
C LYS A 149 -11.75 2.22 -6.40
N THR A 150 -11.12 2.75 -7.45
CA THR A 150 -11.36 2.40 -8.86
C THR A 150 -10.23 1.56 -9.47
N TRP A 151 -9.32 1.10 -8.62
CA TRP A 151 -8.11 0.35 -8.94
C TRP A 151 -7.85 -0.71 -7.87
N MET A 152 -7.06 -1.70 -8.27
CA MET A 152 -6.51 -2.81 -7.50
C MET A 152 -5.02 -2.55 -7.25
N ASP A 153 -4.51 -2.87 -6.06
CA ASP A 153 -3.06 -2.92 -5.83
C ASP A 153 -2.47 -4.27 -6.23
N ALA A 154 -1.14 -4.36 -6.30
CA ALA A 154 -0.43 -5.63 -6.51
C ALA A 154 -0.52 -6.56 -5.29
N LEU A 155 -0.67 -6.01 -4.08
CA LEU A 155 -0.64 -6.77 -2.83
C LEU A 155 -1.75 -7.83 -2.75
N LEU A 156 -2.93 -7.57 -3.33
CA LEU A 156 -4.02 -8.56 -3.41
C LEU A 156 -3.62 -9.90 -4.06
N ALA A 157 -2.48 -9.97 -4.77
CA ALA A 157 -2.01 -11.18 -5.42
C ALA A 157 -1.63 -12.32 -4.45
N PHE A 158 -1.56 -12.08 -3.13
CA PHE A 158 -1.46 -13.13 -2.10
C PHE A 158 -2.78 -13.93 -1.92
N PHE A 159 -3.93 -13.29 -2.22
CA PHE A 159 -5.24 -13.80 -1.82
C PHE A 159 -5.60 -15.15 -2.48
N PRO A 160 -5.27 -15.43 -3.75
CA PRO A 160 -5.42 -16.77 -4.33
C PRO A 160 -4.67 -17.86 -3.55
N GLY A 161 -3.47 -17.59 -3.02
CA GLY A 161 -2.73 -18.50 -2.15
C GLY A 161 -3.46 -18.78 -0.84
N LEU A 162 -4.01 -17.73 -0.21
CA LEU A 162 -4.85 -17.86 0.99
C LEU A 162 -6.17 -18.62 0.72
N GLN A 163 -6.77 -18.42 -0.45
CA GLN A 163 -7.94 -19.18 -0.91
C GLN A 163 -7.62 -20.66 -1.13
N VAL A 164 -6.45 -20.98 -1.70
CA VAL A 164 -5.96 -22.36 -1.82
C VAL A 164 -5.74 -22.99 -0.43
N LEU A 165 -5.15 -22.26 0.51
CA LEU A 165 -4.98 -22.73 1.90
C LEU A 165 -6.32 -23.01 2.59
N LYS A 166 -7.38 -22.25 2.26
CA LYS A 166 -8.77 -22.52 2.69
C LYS A 166 -9.41 -23.73 1.98
N GLY A 167 -8.86 -24.15 0.83
CA GLY A 167 -9.46 -25.15 -0.07
C GLY A 167 -10.45 -24.59 -1.10
N ASP A 168 -10.64 -23.26 -1.18
CA ASP A 168 -11.51 -22.59 -2.16
C ASP A 168 -10.75 -22.29 -3.47
N ILE A 169 -10.34 -23.36 -4.15
CA ILE A 169 -9.34 -23.29 -5.22
C ILE A 169 -9.93 -22.71 -6.52
N ARG A 170 -11.25 -22.74 -6.73
CA ARG A 170 -11.85 -22.22 -7.97
C ARG A 170 -11.69 -20.70 -8.13
N PRO A 171 -12.14 -19.84 -7.19
CA PRO A 171 -11.91 -18.39 -7.27
C PRO A 171 -10.42 -18.03 -7.31
N ALA A 172 -9.56 -18.82 -6.67
CA ALA A 172 -8.12 -18.66 -6.71
C ALA A 172 -7.58 -18.80 -8.16
N ILE A 173 -8.02 -19.83 -8.90
CA ILE A 173 -7.67 -20.02 -10.32
C ILE A 173 -8.18 -18.85 -11.17
N GLU A 174 -9.44 -18.43 -10.98
CA GLU A 174 -10.07 -17.35 -11.76
C GLU A 174 -9.35 -15.99 -11.54
N THR A 175 -8.95 -15.68 -10.31
CA THR A 175 -8.24 -14.44 -9.95
C THR A 175 -6.76 -14.49 -10.35
N HIS A 176 -6.08 -15.63 -10.15
CA HIS A 176 -4.66 -15.79 -10.52
C HIS A 176 -4.44 -15.70 -12.03
N GLU A 177 -5.33 -16.30 -12.84
CA GLU A 177 -5.24 -16.19 -14.30
C GLU A 177 -5.42 -14.74 -14.78
N MET A 178 -6.32 -13.97 -14.16
CA MET A 178 -6.46 -12.53 -14.43
C MET A 178 -5.15 -11.77 -14.13
N LEU A 179 -4.56 -12.00 -12.95
CA LEU A 179 -3.27 -11.40 -12.55
C LEU A 179 -2.12 -11.82 -13.48
N TYR A 180 -2.12 -13.06 -13.96
CA TYR A 180 -1.16 -13.53 -14.95
C TYR A 180 -1.32 -12.81 -16.28
N GLN A 181 -2.55 -12.59 -16.76
CA GLN A 181 -2.76 -11.84 -18.00
C GLN A 181 -2.37 -10.35 -17.87
N VAL A 182 -2.59 -9.72 -16.71
CA VAL A 182 -2.05 -8.36 -16.42
C VAL A 182 -0.52 -8.37 -16.45
N THR A 183 0.11 -9.37 -15.83
CA THR A 183 1.57 -9.57 -15.82
C THR A 183 2.12 -9.80 -17.24
N ARG A 184 1.48 -10.63 -18.07
CA ARG A 184 1.84 -10.83 -19.49
C ARG A 184 1.63 -9.58 -20.34
N ARG A 185 0.73 -8.68 -19.94
CA ARG A 185 0.42 -7.44 -20.67
C ARG A 185 1.41 -6.30 -20.40
N HIS A 186 2.03 -6.27 -19.22
CA HIS A 186 2.93 -5.21 -18.74
C HIS A 186 4.34 -5.72 -18.31
N ASN A 187 4.65 -7.00 -18.57
CA ASN A 187 5.83 -7.78 -18.16
C ASN A 187 5.93 -8.10 -16.66
N PHE A 188 5.51 -7.18 -15.80
CA PHE A 188 5.34 -7.40 -14.35
C PHE A 188 3.94 -6.95 -13.91
N LEU A 189 3.48 -7.40 -12.75
CA LEU A 189 2.27 -6.88 -12.11
C LEU A 189 2.55 -5.44 -11.58
N PRO A 190 1.90 -4.40 -12.11
CA PRO A 190 2.10 -3.02 -11.64
C PRO A 190 1.55 -2.83 -10.22
N GLU A 191 2.20 -1.99 -9.41
CA GLU A 191 1.84 -1.69 -8.01
C GLU A 191 0.36 -1.32 -7.84
N ALA A 192 -0.25 -0.69 -8.85
CA ALA A 192 -1.71 -0.63 -8.98
C ALA A 192 -2.17 -0.64 -10.45
N PHE A 193 -3.35 -1.21 -10.70
CA PHE A 193 -4.03 -1.24 -12.01
C PHE A 193 -5.54 -1.01 -11.91
N THR A 194 -6.14 -0.43 -12.95
CA THR A 194 -7.59 -0.16 -13.03
C THR A 194 -8.40 -1.40 -13.41
N THR A 195 -9.72 -1.32 -13.26
CA THR A 195 -10.68 -2.37 -13.68
C THR A 195 -10.64 -2.71 -15.17
N ASP A 196 -10.11 -1.82 -16.02
CA ASP A 196 -9.83 -2.07 -17.45
C ASP A 196 -8.36 -2.45 -17.73
N PHE A 197 -7.67 -2.95 -16.69
CA PHE A 197 -6.32 -3.53 -16.72
C PHE A 197 -5.19 -2.58 -17.18
N ARG A 198 -5.42 -1.26 -17.12
CA ARG A 198 -4.35 -0.27 -17.34
C ARG A 198 -3.54 -0.08 -16.07
N VAL A 199 -2.25 0.21 -16.25
CA VAL A 199 -1.35 0.63 -15.17
C VAL A 199 -1.87 1.93 -14.54
N HIS A 200 -2.22 1.90 -13.26
CA HIS A 200 -2.50 3.08 -12.44
C HIS A 200 -1.19 3.61 -11.84
N TRP A 201 -0.44 2.76 -11.15
CA TRP A 201 0.91 3.04 -10.65
C TRP A 201 1.89 2.03 -11.26
N GLY A 202 2.86 2.53 -12.04
CA GLY A 202 3.77 1.68 -12.84
C GLY A 202 4.93 1.06 -12.07
N GLN A 203 5.11 1.37 -10.80
CA GLN A 203 6.17 0.79 -9.98
C GLN A 203 5.98 -0.73 -9.86
N HIS A 204 7.07 -1.47 -9.66
CA HIS A 204 7.05 -2.86 -9.25
C HIS A 204 8.33 -3.18 -8.46
N PRO A 205 8.31 -3.17 -7.12
CA PRO A 205 9.49 -3.36 -6.28
C PRO A 205 9.95 -4.84 -6.15
N LEU A 206 9.69 -5.67 -7.16
CA LEU A 206 10.00 -7.11 -7.19
C LEU A 206 9.24 -7.94 -6.12
N ARG A 207 7.95 -7.65 -5.98
CA ARG A 207 7.09 -8.22 -4.94
C ARG A 207 6.82 -9.73 -5.11
N PRO A 208 6.65 -10.50 -4.02
CA PRO A 208 6.57 -11.95 -4.08
C PRO A 208 5.17 -12.55 -4.29
N GLU A 209 4.09 -11.81 -4.05
CA GLU A 209 2.78 -12.39 -3.70
C GLU A 209 2.15 -13.16 -4.87
N PHE A 210 2.38 -12.70 -6.11
CA PHE A 210 1.96 -13.44 -7.31
C PHE A 210 2.69 -14.80 -7.47
N ALA A 211 3.94 -14.92 -7.02
CA ALA A 211 4.66 -16.20 -7.01
C ALA A 211 4.30 -17.07 -5.80
N GLU A 212 3.97 -16.48 -4.63
CA GLU A 212 3.36 -17.21 -3.50
C GLU A 212 2.08 -17.92 -3.95
N SER A 213 1.15 -17.19 -4.57
CA SER A 213 -0.08 -17.76 -5.11
C SER A 213 0.19 -18.80 -6.21
N THR A 214 1.20 -18.59 -7.06
CA THR A 214 1.62 -19.57 -8.09
C THR A 214 2.12 -20.86 -7.44
N TYR A 215 2.91 -20.76 -6.36
CA TYR A 215 3.42 -21.90 -5.59
C TYR A 215 2.28 -22.68 -4.92
N PHE A 216 1.37 -22.03 -4.20
CA PHE A 216 0.24 -22.72 -3.57
C PHE A 216 -0.71 -23.35 -4.60
N LEU A 217 -1.02 -22.66 -5.70
CA LEU A 217 -1.84 -23.24 -6.78
C LEU A 217 -1.19 -24.46 -7.43
N PHE A 218 0.13 -24.42 -7.71
CA PHE A 218 0.85 -25.60 -8.17
C PHE A 218 0.77 -26.74 -7.15
N LYS A 219 1.04 -26.45 -5.88
CA LYS A 219 1.08 -27.43 -4.79
C LYS A 219 -0.27 -28.16 -4.59
N ALA A 220 -1.39 -27.44 -4.71
CA ALA A 220 -2.73 -28.00 -4.51
C ALA A 220 -3.29 -28.74 -5.74
N THR A 221 -2.92 -28.33 -6.96
CA THR A 221 -3.49 -28.86 -8.21
C THR A 221 -2.59 -29.83 -8.97
N GLY A 222 -1.26 -29.71 -8.82
CA GLY A 222 -0.27 -30.41 -9.64
C GLY A 222 -0.22 -29.98 -11.11
N ASP A 223 -0.93 -28.91 -11.51
CA ASP A 223 -1.03 -28.47 -12.91
C ASP A 223 0.30 -27.86 -13.40
N PRO A 224 0.99 -28.47 -14.39
CA PRO A 224 2.27 -27.97 -14.90
C PRO A 224 2.20 -26.56 -15.50
N TYR A 225 1.01 -26.02 -15.75
CA TYR A 225 0.83 -24.63 -16.13
C TYR A 225 1.50 -23.64 -15.18
N TYR A 226 1.43 -23.88 -13.87
CA TYR A 226 2.02 -22.99 -12.86
C TYR A 226 3.56 -22.98 -12.90
N LEU A 227 4.19 -24.06 -13.40
CA LEU A 227 5.63 -24.10 -13.67
C LEU A 227 5.99 -23.18 -14.84
N GLU A 228 5.19 -23.17 -15.91
CA GLU A 228 5.37 -22.25 -17.05
C GLU A 228 5.08 -20.78 -16.65
N VAL A 229 4.11 -20.53 -15.75
CA VAL A 229 3.91 -19.20 -15.13
C VAL A 229 5.16 -18.77 -14.34
N GLY A 230 5.63 -19.61 -13.41
CA GLY A 230 6.84 -19.32 -12.62
C GLY A 230 8.08 -19.10 -13.48
N LYS A 231 8.21 -19.84 -14.57
CA LYS A 231 9.29 -19.70 -15.56
C LYS A 231 9.19 -18.35 -16.28
N SER A 232 7.99 -17.91 -16.65
CA SER A 232 7.77 -16.58 -17.20
C SER A 232 8.17 -15.46 -16.21
N ILE A 233 7.94 -15.65 -14.90
CA ILE A 233 8.41 -14.73 -13.85
C ILE A 233 9.96 -14.71 -13.81
N VAL A 234 10.61 -15.88 -13.76
CA VAL A 234 12.07 -16.00 -13.74
C VAL A 234 12.73 -15.43 -15.00
N GLU A 235 12.15 -15.65 -16.17
CA GLU A 235 12.60 -15.08 -17.44
C GLU A 235 12.47 -13.55 -17.45
N ASN A 236 11.33 -12.99 -17.00
CA ASN A 236 11.13 -11.54 -16.94
C ASN A 236 12.05 -10.87 -15.90
N LEU A 237 12.25 -11.47 -14.73
CA LEU A 237 13.22 -11.01 -13.73
C LEU A 237 14.63 -10.96 -14.31
N ASN A 238 15.10 -12.03 -14.96
CA ASN A 238 16.45 -12.06 -15.53
C ASN A 238 16.62 -11.16 -16.77
N LYS A 239 15.55 -10.87 -17.50
CA LYS A 239 15.55 -10.03 -18.71
C LYS A 239 15.43 -8.53 -18.42
N LEU A 240 14.65 -8.15 -17.40
CA LEU A 240 14.23 -6.76 -17.17
C LEU A 240 14.70 -6.20 -15.82
N ALA A 241 14.72 -6.99 -14.74
CA ALA A 241 15.11 -6.52 -13.41
C ALA A 241 16.59 -6.78 -13.06
N ARG A 242 17.29 -7.63 -13.84
CA ARG A 242 18.69 -8.02 -13.60
C ARG A 242 19.65 -6.85 -13.82
N VAL A 243 20.55 -6.63 -12.84
CA VAL A 243 21.64 -5.65 -12.91
C VAL A 243 22.99 -6.34 -12.56
N PRO A 244 24.17 -5.74 -12.87
CA PRO A 244 25.46 -6.42 -12.68
C PRO A 244 25.75 -6.86 -11.23
N CYS A 245 25.18 -6.18 -10.24
CA CYS A 245 25.32 -6.46 -8.82
C CYS A 245 24.18 -7.30 -8.20
N GLY A 246 23.14 -7.64 -8.95
CA GLY A 246 21.93 -8.30 -8.40
C GLY A 246 20.69 -8.07 -9.25
N PHE A 247 19.64 -7.56 -8.62
CA PHE A 247 18.38 -7.17 -9.27
C PHE A 247 17.97 -5.78 -8.74
N ALA A 248 17.18 -5.04 -9.52
CA ALA A 248 16.71 -3.71 -9.18
C ALA A 248 15.19 -3.61 -9.39
N ALA A 249 14.52 -2.88 -8.48
CA ALA A 249 13.10 -2.55 -8.59
C ALA A 249 12.78 -1.83 -9.92
N MET A 250 11.57 -2.03 -10.44
CA MET A 250 11.12 -1.31 -11.63
C MET A 250 10.43 -0.01 -11.20
N LYS A 251 10.95 1.14 -11.65
CA LYS A 251 10.34 2.45 -11.41
C LYS A 251 9.05 2.64 -12.23
N ASP A 252 9.05 2.16 -13.48
CA ASP A 252 7.86 2.06 -14.30
C ASP A 252 7.95 0.88 -15.29
N VAL A 253 7.14 -0.16 -15.07
CA VAL A 253 7.04 -1.38 -15.89
C VAL A 253 6.77 -1.10 -17.38
N ARG A 254 6.11 0.02 -17.71
CA ARG A 254 5.83 0.44 -19.09
C ARG A 254 7.08 0.92 -19.82
N THR A 255 8.04 1.47 -19.08
CA THR A 255 9.32 1.99 -19.60
C THR A 255 10.48 1.01 -19.42
N SER A 256 10.32 0.01 -18.53
CA SER A 256 11.40 -0.84 -18.02
C SER A 256 12.57 -0.07 -17.39
N SER A 257 12.31 1.11 -16.82
CA SER A 257 13.31 1.86 -16.05
C SER A 257 13.44 1.33 -14.62
N HIS A 258 14.67 1.34 -14.08
CA HIS A 258 14.99 0.89 -12.73
C HIS A 258 14.85 1.99 -11.66
N GLU A 259 14.58 1.56 -10.44
CA GLU A 259 14.86 2.28 -9.20
C GLU A 259 16.05 1.58 -8.52
N ASP A 260 17.02 2.35 -7.99
CA ASP A 260 18.24 1.81 -7.38
C ASP A 260 17.97 1.26 -5.98
N ARG A 261 17.25 0.13 -5.95
CA ARG A 261 16.67 -0.48 -4.76
C ARG A 261 16.43 -1.98 -4.98
N MET A 262 16.72 -2.78 -3.97
CA MET A 262 16.35 -4.20 -3.87
C MET A 262 15.93 -4.48 -2.42
N ASP A 263 14.67 -4.77 -2.20
CA ASP A 263 14.09 -4.98 -0.86
C ASP A 263 14.34 -6.41 -0.31
N SER A 264 14.20 -6.60 1.00
CA SER A 264 14.46 -7.86 1.70
C SER A 264 13.64 -9.03 1.16
N PHE A 265 12.35 -8.80 0.93
CA PHE A 265 11.39 -9.79 0.44
C PHE A 265 11.78 -10.39 -0.92
N PHE A 266 12.58 -9.70 -1.75
CA PHE A 266 13.06 -10.29 -3.00
C PHE A 266 13.96 -11.52 -2.76
N LEU A 267 14.77 -11.49 -1.70
CA LEU A 267 15.61 -12.62 -1.30
C LEU A 267 14.92 -13.54 -0.30
N ALA A 268 14.12 -12.98 0.62
CA ALA A 268 13.42 -13.76 1.64
C ALA A 268 12.23 -14.55 1.08
N GLU A 269 11.54 -14.03 0.05
CA GLU A 269 10.25 -14.55 -0.40
C GLU A 269 10.21 -14.90 -1.88
N MET A 270 10.51 -13.95 -2.77
CA MET A 270 10.38 -14.16 -4.22
C MET A 270 11.25 -15.34 -4.67
N PHE A 271 12.53 -15.37 -4.28
CA PHE A 271 13.38 -16.53 -4.55
C PHE A 271 13.02 -17.78 -3.74
N LYS A 272 12.39 -17.65 -2.57
CA LYS A 272 11.93 -18.81 -1.79
C LYS A 272 10.76 -19.50 -2.48
N TYR A 273 9.68 -18.79 -2.80
CA TYR A 273 8.53 -19.35 -3.49
C TYR A 273 8.88 -19.85 -4.91
N LEU A 274 9.75 -19.14 -5.65
CA LEU A 274 10.23 -19.62 -6.94
C LEU A 274 11.13 -20.87 -6.82
N TYR A 275 11.99 -20.97 -5.80
CA TYR A 275 12.75 -22.21 -5.54
C TYR A 275 11.81 -23.37 -5.20
N LEU A 276 10.86 -23.16 -4.28
CA LEU A 276 9.91 -24.18 -3.84
C LEU A 276 8.88 -24.61 -4.91
N LEU A 277 8.65 -23.77 -5.93
CA LEU A 277 7.86 -24.10 -7.11
C LEU A 277 8.59 -25.08 -8.06
N PHE A 278 9.93 -25.09 -8.06
CA PHE A 278 10.73 -25.91 -8.99
C PHE A 278 11.54 -27.04 -8.33
N ALA A 279 11.69 -27.04 -7.01
CA ALA A 279 12.40 -28.09 -6.28
C ALA A 279 11.65 -29.43 -6.35
N GLU A 280 12.35 -30.51 -6.68
CA GLU A 280 11.82 -31.87 -6.52
C GLU A 280 11.83 -32.24 -5.02
N LYS A 281 11.10 -33.29 -4.62
CA LYS A 281 11.01 -33.67 -3.19
C LYS A 281 12.38 -34.06 -2.62
N GLU A 282 13.25 -34.54 -3.49
CA GLU A 282 14.62 -34.97 -3.27
C GLU A 282 15.59 -33.79 -3.05
N ASP A 283 15.26 -32.57 -3.50
CA ASP A 283 16.02 -31.33 -3.25
C ASP A 283 15.71 -30.72 -1.87
N LEU A 284 14.64 -31.17 -1.21
CA LEU A 284 14.14 -30.58 0.04
C LEU A 284 14.78 -31.24 1.27
N VAL A 285 15.58 -30.46 2.00
CA VAL A 285 16.31 -30.89 3.21
C VAL A 285 15.38 -31.25 4.37
N PHE A 286 14.14 -30.77 4.37
CA PHE A 286 13.12 -31.05 5.38
C PHE A 286 11.71 -30.99 4.76
N ASP A 287 10.73 -31.59 5.45
CA ASP A 287 9.33 -31.54 5.03
C ASP A 287 8.72 -30.16 5.31
N ILE A 288 8.26 -29.49 4.25
CA ILE A 288 7.68 -28.14 4.32
C ILE A 288 6.27 -28.18 4.91
N GLU A 289 5.52 -29.27 4.72
CA GLU A 289 4.16 -29.40 5.26
C GLU A 289 4.13 -29.43 6.79
N ALA A 290 5.29 -29.62 7.44
CA ALA A 290 5.45 -29.52 8.88
C ALA A 290 5.59 -28.07 9.40
N TYR A 291 5.47 -27.06 8.53
CA TYR A 291 5.63 -25.64 8.85
C TYR A 291 4.49 -24.79 8.27
N VAL A 292 4.26 -23.62 8.88
CA VAL A 292 3.47 -22.52 8.28
C VAL A 292 4.42 -21.37 7.88
N PHE A 293 4.12 -20.72 6.77
CA PHE A 293 4.82 -19.51 6.32
C PHE A 293 4.22 -18.28 7.02
N THR A 294 5.03 -17.40 7.63
CA THR A 294 4.62 -16.03 7.99
C THR A 294 4.29 -15.19 6.75
N THR A 295 3.92 -13.93 6.93
CA THR A 295 3.67 -13.01 5.80
C THR A 295 4.95 -12.83 4.96
N GLU A 296 6.11 -12.52 5.59
CA GLU A 296 7.43 -12.46 4.90
C GLU A 296 8.07 -13.87 4.69
N ALA A 297 7.23 -14.85 4.35
CA ALA A 297 7.54 -16.24 4.02
C ALA A 297 8.45 -17.04 5.00
N HIS A 298 8.64 -16.62 6.26
CA HIS A 298 9.48 -17.34 7.23
C HIS A 298 8.75 -18.58 7.77
N LEU A 299 9.47 -19.66 8.03
CA LEU A 299 8.88 -20.95 8.39
C LEU A 299 8.80 -21.13 9.91
N LEU A 300 7.59 -21.32 10.44
CA LEU A 300 7.31 -21.63 11.84
C LEU A 300 6.80 -23.08 11.95
N PRO A 301 7.44 -23.96 12.75
CA PRO A 301 7.08 -25.37 12.80
C PRO A 301 5.75 -25.62 13.51
N LEU A 302 4.89 -26.45 12.92
CA LEU A 302 3.55 -26.75 13.44
C LEU A 302 3.57 -27.45 14.81
N SER A 303 4.71 -28.00 15.24
CA SER A 303 4.91 -28.52 16.61
C SER A 303 4.71 -27.48 17.73
N LEU A 304 4.71 -26.18 17.41
CA LEU A 304 4.42 -25.10 18.36
C LEU A 304 2.96 -25.13 18.85
N SER A 305 2.04 -25.73 18.08
CA SER A 305 0.64 -25.98 18.49
C SER A 305 0.57 -26.86 19.74
N VAL A 306 1.20 -28.05 19.67
CA VAL A 306 1.24 -29.08 20.71
C VAL A 306 1.94 -28.61 21.99
N SER A 307 2.83 -27.61 21.88
CA SER A 307 3.80 -27.24 22.93
C SER A 307 3.18 -26.65 24.22
N ASN A 308 1.87 -26.37 24.27
CA ASN A 308 1.21 -25.76 25.44
C ASN A 308 0.00 -26.54 26.00
N ALA A 309 -0.07 -27.86 25.81
CA ALA A 309 -1.14 -28.70 26.37
C ALA A 309 -0.99 -29.04 27.88
N ASN A 310 0.06 -28.58 28.55
CA ASN A 310 0.51 -29.09 29.86
C ASN A 310 0.17 -28.20 31.08
N ASN A 311 -0.95 -27.46 31.03
CA ASN A 311 -1.47 -26.74 32.20
C ASN A 311 -3.00 -26.89 32.35
N SER A 312 -3.41 -27.60 33.39
CA SER A 312 -4.75 -27.58 34.01
C SER A 312 -5.99 -27.69 33.08
N ARG A 313 -6.20 -28.87 32.49
CA ARG A 313 -7.57 -29.43 32.38
C ARG A 313 -7.64 -30.73 33.18
N ASN A 314 -8.30 -30.68 34.33
CA ASN A 314 -8.67 -31.89 35.08
C ASN A 314 -9.73 -32.65 34.27
N SER A 315 -9.33 -33.73 33.61
CA SER A 315 -10.23 -34.56 32.80
C SER A 315 -11.21 -35.35 33.65
N THR A 316 -12.31 -34.71 34.06
CA THR A 316 -13.58 -35.40 34.37
C THR A 316 -14.16 -35.95 33.07
N GLY A 317 -13.57 -37.05 32.59
CA GLY A 317 -13.89 -37.67 31.30
C GLY A 317 -15.26 -38.33 31.29
N ASN A 318 -16.31 -37.56 31.03
CA ASN A 318 -17.60 -38.10 30.63
C ASN A 318 -17.52 -38.50 29.15
N ALA A 319 -17.45 -39.82 28.89
CA ALA A 319 -17.41 -40.35 27.55
C ALA A 319 -18.77 -40.21 26.85
N PHE A 320 -18.92 -39.20 26.00
CA PHE A 320 -19.97 -39.20 24.98
C PHE A 320 -19.49 -40.01 23.77
N ALA A 321 -20.09 -41.19 23.61
CA ALA A 321 -19.80 -42.07 22.48
C ALA A 321 -20.62 -41.67 21.24
N ASN A 322 -19.95 -41.66 20.10
CA ASN A 322 -20.47 -41.81 18.73
C ASN A 322 -21.83 -41.13 18.42
N SER A 323 -21.80 -39.83 18.11
CA SER A 323 -22.67 -39.27 17.07
C SER A 323 -21.87 -39.22 15.76
N ASP A 324 -22.19 -40.11 14.81
CA ASP A 324 -21.40 -40.37 13.60
C ASP A 324 -21.79 -39.42 12.45
N ASP A 325 -21.77 -38.11 12.73
CA ASP A 325 -22.20 -37.04 11.82
C ASP A 325 -21.37 -35.76 12.08
N GLY A 326 -21.10 -34.97 11.03
CA GLY A 326 -20.33 -33.69 11.12
C GLY A 326 -18.80 -33.78 11.12
N SER A 327 -18.17 -34.96 11.11
CA SER A 327 -16.69 -35.10 11.06
C SER A 327 -16.05 -34.57 9.76
N SER A 328 -16.85 -34.36 8.70
CA SER A 328 -16.41 -33.84 7.41
C SER A 328 -16.26 -32.31 7.36
N ASP A 329 -16.98 -31.57 8.21
CA ASP A 329 -17.06 -30.10 8.11
C ASP A 329 -15.78 -29.40 8.60
N TRP A 330 -14.94 -30.12 9.36
CA TRP A 330 -13.66 -29.66 9.90
C TRP A 330 -12.45 -30.17 9.09
N ALA A 331 -12.69 -30.95 8.04
CA ALA A 331 -11.64 -31.40 7.13
C ALA A 331 -11.44 -30.38 6.00
N CYS A 332 -10.19 -29.96 5.76
CA CYS A 332 -9.86 -29.18 4.56
C CYS A 332 -10.26 -30.00 3.30
N PRO A 333 -11.01 -29.44 2.34
CA PRO A 333 -11.45 -30.17 1.16
C PRO A 333 -10.29 -30.80 0.39
N ASN A 334 -10.19 -32.13 0.42
CA ASN A 334 -9.12 -32.86 -0.25
C ASN A 334 -9.17 -32.62 -1.76
N SER A 335 -8.07 -32.17 -2.36
CA SER A 335 -8.00 -31.93 -3.82
C SER A 335 -8.18 -33.21 -4.64
N GLN A 336 -7.96 -34.40 -4.07
CA GLN A 336 -8.30 -35.68 -4.71
C GLN A 336 -9.81 -35.99 -4.73
N VAL A 337 -10.63 -35.21 -4.01
CA VAL A 337 -12.09 -35.36 -3.91
C VAL A 337 -12.81 -34.21 -4.62
N LEU A 338 -12.29 -32.97 -4.52
CA LEU A 338 -12.78 -31.84 -5.32
C LEU A 338 -12.46 -31.98 -6.82
N PHE A 339 -11.34 -32.61 -7.17
CA PHE A 339 -10.88 -32.80 -8.54
C PHE A 339 -10.85 -34.31 -8.83
N PRO A 340 -11.86 -34.89 -9.53
CA PRO A 340 -11.97 -36.32 -9.75
C PRO A 340 -11.01 -36.83 -10.84
N ASN A 341 -9.70 -36.65 -10.63
CA ASN A 341 -8.61 -36.96 -11.56
C ASN A 341 -8.76 -36.34 -12.97
N ASP A 342 -9.45 -35.20 -13.09
CA ASP A 342 -9.61 -34.47 -14.35
C ASP A 342 -8.57 -33.34 -14.47
N PRO A 343 -7.48 -33.52 -15.24
CA PRO A 343 -6.47 -32.49 -15.43
C PRO A 343 -6.98 -31.30 -16.26
N THR A 344 -8.16 -31.40 -16.88
CA THR A 344 -8.75 -30.32 -17.69
C THR A 344 -9.58 -29.34 -16.86
N PHE A 345 -9.94 -29.65 -15.61
CA PHE A 345 -10.76 -28.76 -14.76
C PHE A 345 -10.08 -27.39 -14.57
N ALA A 346 -8.81 -27.36 -14.17
CA ALA A 346 -8.06 -26.11 -14.02
C ALA A 346 -7.91 -25.37 -15.37
N GLN A 347 -7.81 -26.08 -16.50
CA GLN A 347 -7.79 -25.45 -17.82
C GLN A 347 -9.15 -24.83 -18.18
N THR A 348 -10.27 -25.51 -17.94
CA THR A 348 -11.61 -24.98 -18.31
C THR A 348 -12.01 -23.73 -17.53
N LEU A 349 -11.48 -23.54 -16.32
CA LEU A 349 -11.59 -22.28 -15.57
C LEU A 349 -10.70 -21.15 -16.14
N ARG A 350 -9.57 -21.47 -16.78
CA ARG A 350 -8.58 -20.49 -17.28
C ARG A 350 -8.84 -20.03 -18.72
N GLU A 351 -9.32 -20.90 -19.61
CA GLU A 351 -9.59 -20.52 -21.02
C GLU A 351 -10.49 -19.28 -21.18
N PRO A 352 -11.53 -19.02 -20.35
CA PRO A 352 -12.33 -17.78 -20.42
C PRO A 352 -11.55 -16.49 -20.17
N PHE A 353 -10.48 -16.52 -19.37
CA PHE A 353 -9.73 -15.32 -18.95
C PHE A 353 -8.48 -15.05 -19.79
N LYS A 354 -7.99 -16.08 -20.49
CA LYS A 354 -6.73 -16.17 -21.25
C LYS A 354 -6.42 -15.03 -22.22
N ASN A 355 -7.44 -14.28 -22.69
CA ASN A 355 -7.30 -13.11 -23.57
C ASN A 355 -7.97 -11.83 -23.00
N VAL A 356 -8.66 -11.87 -21.86
CA VAL A 356 -9.53 -10.77 -21.37
C VAL A 356 -8.81 -9.43 -21.28
N VAL A 357 -7.54 -9.43 -20.86
CA VAL A 357 -6.71 -8.22 -20.79
C VAL A 357 -6.35 -7.65 -22.16
N ASP A 358 -6.11 -8.50 -23.17
CA ASP A 358 -5.83 -8.06 -24.55
C ASP A 358 -7.11 -7.66 -25.32
N GLU A 359 -8.28 -8.18 -24.93
CA GLU A 359 -9.59 -7.78 -25.46
C GLU A 359 -10.07 -6.44 -24.89
N VAL A 360 -9.89 -6.22 -23.58
CA VAL A 360 -10.29 -4.98 -22.89
C VAL A 360 -9.25 -3.86 -23.07
N CYS A 361 -7.95 -4.18 -23.08
CA CYS A 361 -6.84 -3.23 -23.21
C CYS A 361 -5.97 -3.53 -24.46
N PRO A 362 -6.53 -3.40 -25.69
CA PRO A 362 -5.86 -3.81 -26.92
C PRO A 362 -4.51 -3.13 -27.10
N LYS A 363 -3.48 -3.94 -27.37
CA LYS A 363 -2.12 -3.47 -27.63
C LYS A 363 -2.10 -2.53 -28.85
N PRO A 364 -1.55 -1.30 -28.74
CA PRO A 364 -1.29 -0.49 -29.92
C PRO A 364 -0.31 -1.25 -30.83
N LYS A 365 -0.66 -1.44 -32.11
CA LYS A 365 0.17 -2.18 -33.07
C LYS A 365 1.47 -1.43 -33.39
N GLN A 366 2.51 -1.70 -32.60
CA GLN A 366 3.89 -1.32 -32.90
C GLN A 366 4.83 -2.49 -32.54
N GLN A 367 5.83 -2.71 -33.39
CA GLN A 367 6.95 -3.65 -33.18
C GLN A 367 6.59 -5.13 -32.98
N GLN A 368 5.83 -5.69 -33.94
CA GLN A 368 5.97 -7.12 -34.30
C GLN A 368 6.31 -7.31 -35.80
N GLU A 369 7.04 -6.35 -36.37
CA GLU A 369 7.56 -6.38 -37.74
C GLU A 369 9.10 -6.27 -37.74
N SER A 370 9.77 -7.37 -37.40
CA SER A 370 11.23 -7.48 -37.55
C SER A 370 11.73 -8.89 -37.91
N PHE A 371 10.84 -9.84 -38.24
CA PHE A 371 11.26 -11.20 -38.60
C PHE A 371 10.35 -11.96 -39.59
N PHE A 372 9.82 -11.30 -40.63
CA PHE A 372 9.50 -11.97 -41.91
C PHE A 372 9.43 -10.95 -43.06
N VAL A 373 10.17 -11.20 -44.15
CA VAL A 373 10.07 -10.40 -45.37
C VAL A 373 8.91 -10.93 -46.21
N SER A 374 7.86 -10.13 -46.37
CA SER A 374 6.83 -10.36 -47.40
C SER A 374 6.26 -9.04 -47.90
N THR A 375 6.00 -8.95 -49.21
CA THR A 375 5.68 -7.71 -49.91
C THR A 375 4.18 -7.40 -49.92
N SER A 376 3.78 -6.24 -49.40
CA SER A 376 2.49 -5.58 -49.71
C SER A 376 2.51 -4.09 -49.30
N PRO A 377 2.43 -3.13 -50.24
CA PRO A 377 2.31 -1.71 -49.89
C PRO A 377 0.85 -1.28 -49.74
N GLY A 378 0.49 -0.62 -48.62
CA GLY A 378 -0.75 0.17 -48.51
C GLY A 378 -1.65 -0.09 -47.30
N THR A 379 -1.20 0.23 -46.08
CA THR A 379 -2.11 0.30 -44.90
C THR A 379 -1.76 1.38 -43.87
N GLU A 380 -1.33 2.57 -44.30
CA GLU A 380 -1.27 3.73 -43.39
C GLU A 380 -2.68 4.34 -43.19
N PRO A 381 -2.99 4.89 -42.00
CA PRO A 381 -4.26 5.60 -41.75
C PRO A 381 -4.27 6.95 -42.51
N PRO A 382 -5.43 7.45 -42.95
CA PRO A 382 -5.50 8.56 -43.91
C PRO A 382 -5.11 9.94 -43.34
N LEU A 383 -5.12 10.11 -42.02
CA LEU A 383 -4.60 11.28 -41.31
C LEU A 383 -4.30 10.89 -39.85
N ARG A 384 -3.26 11.49 -39.24
CA ARG A 384 -2.94 11.33 -37.82
C ARG A 384 -3.13 12.63 -37.04
N ALA A 385 -3.30 12.52 -35.72
CA ALA A 385 -3.59 13.67 -34.86
C ALA A 385 -2.51 14.76 -34.92
N ARG A 386 -1.23 14.38 -34.95
CA ARG A 386 -0.09 15.30 -35.04
C ARG A 386 -0.03 16.12 -36.34
N ASP A 387 -0.66 15.61 -37.40
CA ASP A 387 -0.64 16.16 -38.75
C ASP A 387 -1.95 16.92 -39.06
N PHE A 388 -2.86 17.01 -38.09
CA PHE A 388 -4.14 17.72 -38.22
C PHE A 388 -3.96 19.24 -38.21
N LEU A 389 -4.74 19.91 -39.06
CA LEU A 389 -4.80 21.36 -39.16
C LEU A 389 -6.27 21.76 -39.29
N ALA A 390 -6.84 22.39 -38.27
CA ALA A 390 -8.24 22.82 -38.26
C ALA A 390 -8.57 23.90 -39.33
N THR A 391 -7.55 24.46 -39.96
CA THR A 391 -7.64 25.40 -41.09
C THR A 391 -7.64 24.72 -42.47
N ASN A 392 -7.29 23.42 -42.57
CA ASN A 392 -7.34 22.69 -43.84
C ASN A 392 -8.72 22.03 -44.02
N GLN A 393 -9.47 22.50 -45.03
CA GLN A 393 -10.80 21.98 -45.36
C GLN A 393 -10.78 20.47 -45.67
N GLU A 394 -9.74 19.96 -46.33
CA GLU A 394 -9.61 18.53 -46.64
C GLU A 394 -9.50 17.67 -45.38
N HIS A 395 -8.78 18.16 -44.36
CA HIS A 395 -8.65 17.46 -43.08
C HIS A 395 -9.99 17.49 -42.32
N VAL A 396 -10.71 18.60 -42.36
CA VAL A 396 -12.05 18.75 -41.75
C VAL A 396 -13.08 17.83 -42.40
N ASP A 397 -13.06 17.67 -43.72
CA ASP A 397 -14.01 16.80 -44.42
C ASP A 397 -13.62 15.30 -44.30
N LEU A 398 -12.33 14.98 -44.16
CA LEU A 398 -11.88 13.64 -43.78
C LEU A 398 -12.31 13.27 -42.35
N LEU A 399 -12.24 14.20 -41.39
CA LEU A 399 -12.74 13.98 -40.03
C LEU A 399 -14.24 13.66 -40.02
N LYS A 400 -15.06 14.40 -40.79
CA LYS A 400 -16.50 14.10 -40.95
C LYS A 400 -16.72 12.71 -41.54
N LYS A 401 -15.93 12.31 -42.54
CA LYS A 401 -15.98 10.96 -43.14
C LYS A 401 -15.67 9.86 -42.11
N MET A 402 -14.80 10.15 -41.14
CA MET A 402 -14.48 9.31 -39.98
C MET A 402 -15.46 9.49 -38.80
N GLY A 403 -16.60 10.18 -38.99
CA GLY A 403 -17.63 10.36 -37.96
C GLY A 403 -17.28 11.38 -36.86
N ILE A 404 -16.24 12.20 -37.05
CA ILE A 404 -15.82 13.23 -36.10
C ILE A 404 -16.39 14.59 -36.53
N ASN A 405 -17.24 15.16 -35.68
CA ASN A 405 -17.72 16.53 -35.81
C ASN A 405 -16.83 17.50 -35.01
N ILE A 406 -16.70 18.71 -35.54
CA ILE A 406 -15.96 19.82 -34.92
C ILE A 406 -16.97 20.85 -34.43
N ILE A 407 -17.04 21.05 -33.12
CA ILE A 407 -17.88 22.06 -32.47
C ILE A 407 -16.98 23.20 -32.01
N GLN A 408 -17.23 24.42 -32.48
CA GLN A 408 -16.58 25.62 -31.97
C GLN A 408 -17.40 26.18 -30.80
N LEU A 409 -16.74 26.36 -29.66
CA LEU A 409 -17.35 26.91 -28.45
C LEU A 409 -17.32 28.46 -28.50
N PRO A 410 -18.24 29.17 -27.79
CA PRO A 410 -18.29 30.64 -27.79
C PRO A 410 -17.04 31.33 -27.23
N ASP A 411 -16.17 30.58 -26.55
CA ASP A 411 -14.89 31.02 -25.99
C ASP A 411 -13.69 30.83 -26.95
N GLY A 412 -13.94 30.38 -28.20
CA GLY A 412 -12.92 30.13 -29.21
C GLY A 412 -12.25 28.75 -29.12
N ARG A 413 -12.61 27.91 -28.14
CA ARG A 413 -12.10 26.53 -28.07
C ARG A 413 -12.77 25.63 -29.10
N VAL A 414 -12.05 24.59 -29.52
CA VAL A 414 -12.50 23.60 -30.50
C VAL A 414 -12.70 22.26 -29.79
N GLN A 415 -13.94 21.76 -29.80
CA GLN A 415 -14.31 20.46 -29.25
C GLN A 415 -14.53 19.46 -30.39
N LEU A 416 -13.86 18.31 -30.32
CA LEU A 416 -14.04 17.20 -31.25
C LEU A 416 -15.02 16.18 -30.63
N VAL A 417 -16.02 15.74 -31.40
CA VAL A 417 -17.03 14.77 -30.94
C VAL A 417 -17.18 13.67 -31.98
N HIS A 418 -16.92 12.41 -31.60
CA HIS A 418 -17.00 11.25 -32.48
C HIS A 418 -18.33 10.50 -32.34
N HIS A 419 -18.99 10.24 -33.47
CA HIS A 419 -20.16 9.37 -33.57
C HIS A 419 -19.93 8.32 -34.66
N ALA A 420 -19.63 7.08 -34.26
CA ALA A 420 -19.34 5.97 -35.18
C ALA A 420 -20.49 5.69 -36.19
N SER A 421 -21.73 6.03 -35.85
CA SER A 421 -22.92 5.93 -36.72
C SER A 421 -23.00 7.00 -37.81
N GLN A 422 -22.15 8.03 -37.77
CA GLN A 422 -22.08 9.10 -38.78
C GLN A 422 -20.86 8.95 -39.71
N ALA A 423 -19.97 7.99 -39.45
CA ALA A 423 -18.85 7.67 -40.34
C ALA A 423 -19.34 6.99 -41.64
N ALA A 424 -18.59 7.17 -42.73
CA ALA A 424 -18.99 6.66 -44.05
C ALA A 424 -18.92 5.12 -44.18
N ASN A 425 -18.23 4.43 -43.26
CA ASN A 425 -18.24 2.97 -43.08
C ASN A 425 -17.54 2.59 -41.76
N SER A 426 -17.62 1.32 -41.37
CA SER A 426 -17.06 0.78 -40.13
C SER A 426 -15.52 0.88 -40.01
N ARG A 427 -14.78 1.06 -41.11
CA ARG A 427 -13.33 1.26 -41.07
C ARG A 427 -13.00 2.72 -40.78
N ASP A 428 -13.64 3.65 -41.50
CA ASP A 428 -13.51 5.09 -41.23
C ASP A 428 -13.90 5.43 -39.78
N ALA A 429 -14.90 4.75 -39.19
CA ALA A 429 -15.26 4.88 -37.77
C ALA A 429 -14.15 4.44 -36.80
N ALA A 430 -13.40 3.39 -37.15
CA ALA A 430 -12.30 2.90 -36.33
C ALA A 430 -11.06 3.81 -36.44
N ASP A 431 -10.77 4.30 -37.65
CA ASP A 431 -9.72 5.30 -37.88
C ASP A 431 -10.05 6.64 -37.19
N GLY A 432 -11.33 7.02 -37.12
CA GLY A 432 -11.81 8.16 -36.32
C GLY A 432 -11.63 7.99 -34.82
N LEU A 433 -12.00 6.82 -34.27
CA LEU A 433 -11.79 6.54 -32.85
C LEU A 433 -10.30 6.55 -32.48
N ARG A 434 -9.43 6.04 -33.35
CA ARG A 434 -7.97 6.12 -33.22
C ARG A 434 -7.45 7.57 -33.27
N PHE A 435 -7.95 8.39 -34.19
CA PHE A 435 -7.58 9.81 -34.27
C PHE A 435 -7.90 10.56 -32.97
N MET A 436 -9.08 10.31 -32.38
CA MET A 436 -9.47 10.89 -31.09
C MET A 436 -8.53 10.45 -29.95
N GLN A 437 -8.07 9.19 -29.95
CA GLN A 437 -7.11 8.70 -28.97
C GLN A 437 -5.74 9.38 -29.12
N GLU A 438 -5.20 9.47 -30.33
CA GLU A 438 -3.92 10.16 -30.56
C GLU A 438 -3.98 11.65 -30.16
N MET A 439 -5.14 12.33 -30.31
CA MET A 439 -5.37 13.69 -29.81
C MET A 439 -5.37 13.78 -28.27
N MET A 440 -5.92 12.79 -27.57
CA MET A 440 -5.91 12.74 -26.10
C MET A 440 -4.50 12.45 -25.55
N ASP A 441 -3.77 11.53 -26.17
CA ASP A 441 -2.42 11.18 -25.75
C ASP A 441 -1.44 12.35 -25.94
N LEU A 442 -1.55 13.11 -27.04
CA LEU A 442 -0.78 14.35 -27.25
C LEU A 442 -1.10 15.45 -26.21
N SER A 443 -2.35 15.53 -25.74
CA SER A 443 -2.76 16.45 -24.67
C SER A 443 -2.18 16.04 -23.31
N ASN A 444 -2.16 14.73 -23.03
CA ASN A 444 -1.61 14.19 -21.78
C ASN A 444 -0.08 14.25 -21.72
N GLN A 445 0.62 14.12 -22.86
CA GLN A 445 2.10 14.24 -22.92
C GLN A 445 2.63 15.64 -22.58
N GLN A 446 1.77 16.66 -22.48
CA GLN A 446 2.15 17.99 -21.96
C GLN A 446 2.01 18.08 -20.42
N LYS A 447 1.77 16.96 -19.72
CA LYS A 447 1.70 16.86 -18.25
C LYS A 447 2.60 15.74 -17.70
N GLU A 448 3.91 15.97 -17.67
CA GLU A 448 4.77 15.31 -16.69
C GLU A 448 4.76 16.15 -15.41
N ASP A 449 4.34 15.60 -14.26
CA ASP A 449 4.29 16.33 -12.99
C ASP A 449 5.55 16.14 -12.13
N LEU A 450 6.33 17.21 -11.98
CA LEU A 450 7.39 17.31 -10.97
C LEU A 450 6.78 17.27 -9.55
N PRO A 451 7.40 16.57 -8.58
CA PRO A 451 6.86 16.44 -7.24
C PRO A 451 6.79 17.81 -6.53
N PRO A 452 5.75 18.04 -5.70
CA PRO A 452 5.61 19.29 -4.96
C PRO A 452 6.79 19.50 -3.99
N ARG A 453 7.17 20.76 -3.85
CA ARG A 453 8.25 21.25 -2.98
C ARG A 453 7.63 21.86 -1.72
N VAL A 454 8.46 22.37 -0.80
CA VAL A 454 7.96 23.03 0.42
C VAL A 454 8.68 24.32 0.77
N VAL A 455 7.95 25.21 1.45
CA VAL A 455 8.45 26.38 2.17
C VAL A 455 8.18 26.17 3.65
N GLN A 456 9.22 26.07 4.48
CA GLN A 456 9.12 25.77 5.91
C GLN A 456 9.49 26.99 6.75
N ILE A 457 8.62 27.42 7.67
CA ILE A 457 8.83 28.65 8.45
C ILE A 457 9.68 28.35 9.69
N MET A 458 10.89 28.90 9.73
CA MET A 458 11.92 28.62 10.73
C MET A 458 11.89 29.58 11.93
N SER A 459 11.35 30.79 11.76
CA SER A 459 11.25 31.77 12.85
C SER A 459 10.20 31.39 13.92
N PRO A 460 10.31 31.92 15.15
CA PRO A 460 9.23 31.83 16.14
C PRO A 460 7.92 32.42 15.63
N PRO A 461 6.74 31.93 16.08
CA PRO A 461 6.54 30.81 17.01
C PRO A 461 6.70 29.42 16.34
N PHE A 462 6.82 29.36 15.01
CA PHE A 462 6.66 28.12 14.24
C PHE A 462 7.86 27.18 14.34
N LEU A 463 9.10 27.70 14.34
CA LEU A 463 10.33 26.92 14.59
C LEU A 463 10.46 25.65 13.72
N GLY A 464 10.02 25.71 12.47
CA GLY A 464 10.01 24.60 11.51
C GLY A 464 8.74 23.72 11.54
N ARG A 465 7.79 23.94 12.46
CA ARG A 465 6.54 23.17 12.52
C ARG A 465 5.55 23.50 11.40
N MET A 466 5.58 24.74 10.89
CA MET A 466 4.72 25.18 9.80
C MET A 466 5.41 24.93 8.46
N VAL A 467 4.80 24.07 7.64
CA VAL A 467 5.25 23.67 6.32
C VAL A 467 4.16 24.04 5.32
N LEU A 468 4.51 24.85 4.33
CA LEU A 468 3.64 25.24 3.22
C LEU A 468 4.03 24.46 1.97
N THR A 469 3.03 23.90 1.30
CA THR A 469 3.12 23.12 0.06
C THR A 469 3.30 24.05 -1.15
N ALA A 470 4.28 23.75 -2.01
CA ALA A 470 4.71 24.66 -3.07
C ALA A 470 4.87 24.00 -4.45
N GLY A 471 4.49 24.73 -5.51
CA GLY A 471 4.68 24.33 -6.90
C GLY A 471 6.13 24.53 -7.37
N PRO A 472 6.71 23.56 -8.11
CA PRO A 472 8.08 23.67 -8.64
C PRO A 472 8.18 24.56 -9.89
N ALA A 473 9.38 25.13 -10.08
CA ALA A 473 9.82 25.67 -11.36
C ALA A 473 10.51 24.60 -12.23
N GLN A 474 10.47 24.78 -13.55
CA GLN A 474 11.28 23.99 -14.50
C GLN A 474 12.71 24.53 -14.68
N PHE A 475 13.03 25.66 -14.05
CA PHE A 475 14.27 26.42 -14.19
C PHE A 475 14.62 27.07 -12.84
N GLY A 476 15.84 27.59 -12.70
CA GLY A 476 16.41 27.92 -11.39
C GLY A 476 17.20 26.74 -10.80
N VAL A 477 17.85 26.97 -9.67
CA VAL A 477 18.69 25.93 -9.02
C VAL A 477 17.82 24.90 -8.30
N ASP A 478 18.07 23.61 -8.56
CA ASP A 478 17.33 22.52 -7.91
C ASP A 478 17.60 22.47 -6.39
N LEU A 479 16.51 22.57 -5.62
CA LEU A 479 16.47 22.43 -4.17
C LEU A 479 16.87 21.03 -3.64
N ALA A 480 17.18 20.07 -4.52
CA ALA A 480 17.88 18.84 -4.15
C ALA A 480 19.40 19.03 -3.93
N ILE A 481 20.00 20.07 -4.52
CA ILE A 481 21.45 20.31 -4.54
C ILE A 481 21.86 21.43 -3.56
N VAL A 482 20.94 22.33 -3.18
CA VAL A 482 21.23 23.51 -2.36
C VAL A 482 21.32 23.17 -0.86
N GLU A 483 22.54 23.12 -0.31
CA GLU A 483 22.79 22.94 1.14
C GLU A 483 22.16 24.02 2.05
N LYS A 484 21.84 25.20 1.51
CA LYS A 484 21.40 26.39 2.26
C LYS A 484 20.24 27.13 1.59
N GLY A 485 19.08 26.47 1.47
CA GLY A 485 17.83 27.11 1.04
C GLY A 485 17.17 28.02 2.08
N GLN A 486 17.88 28.41 3.16
CA GLN A 486 17.34 29.12 4.32
C GLN A 486 17.80 30.58 4.35
N ALA A 487 16.85 31.51 4.41
CA ALA A 487 17.12 32.95 4.55
C ALA A 487 15.90 33.72 5.13
N LEU A 488 16.12 34.99 5.46
CA LEU A 488 15.04 35.93 5.76
C LEU A 488 14.22 36.23 4.49
N VAL A 489 12.93 36.54 4.67
CA VAL A 489 12.01 36.96 3.60
C VAL A 489 11.93 38.49 3.52
N ALA A 490 11.81 39.04 2.31
CA ALA A 490 11.45 40.43 2.06
C ALA A 490 10.46 40.55 0.89
N VAL A 491 9.50 41.46 0.99
CA VAL A 491 8.59 41.78 -0.13
C VAL A 491 9.34 42.59 -1.19
N GLY A 492 9.26 42.19 -2.46
CA GLY A 492 9.78 43.00 -3.57
C GLY A 492 8.84 44.14 -3.95
N GLU A 493 9.37 45.33 -4.25
CA GLU A 493 8.60 46.46 -4.75
C GLU A 493 9.02 46.81 -6.19
N PRO A 494 8.12 46.78 -7.19
CA PRO A 494 6.70 46.46 -7.08
C PRO A 494 6.44 44.97 -6.81
N LEU A 495 5.36 44.67 -6.07
CA LEU A 495 4.96 43.30 -5.69
C LEU A 495 4.77 42.36 -6.90
N SER A 496 4.44 42.91 -8.08
CA SER A 496 4.34 42.15 -9.32
C SER A 496 5.68 41.66 -9.87
N GLY A 497 6.83 42.23 -9.48
CA GLY A 497 8.16 41.83 -9.94
C GLY A 497 8.42 41.96 -11.45
N CYS A 498 7.52 42.63 -12.18
CA CYS A 498 7.59 42.78 -13.65
C CYS A 498 8.49 43.93 -14.13
N SER A 499 9.25 44.53 -13.21
CA SER A 499 10.29 45.52 -13.46
C SER A 499 11.43 45.30 -12.48
N GLU A 500 12.54 46.03 -12.65
CA GLU A 500 13.57 46.16 -11.63
C GLU A 500 12.96 46.53 -10.26
N LEU A 501 13.49 45.94 -9.19
CA LEU A 501 12.98 46.13 -7.83
C LEU A 501 13.54 47.42 -7.23
N VAL A 502 12.64 48.38 -6.97
CA VAL A 502 12.95 49.70 -6.41
C VAL A 502 13.54 49.58 -5.01
N ASN A 503 13.15 48.55 -4.26
CA ASN A 503 13.62 48.27 -2.91
C ASN A 503 14.77 47.23 -2.86
N GLY A 504 15.62 47.17 -3.90
CA GLY A 504 16.70 46.18 -4.03
C GLY A 504 17.55 45.98 -2.76
N ASP A 505 17.97 47.06 -2.10
CA ASP A 505 18.73 47.02 -0.83
C ASP A 505 18.02 46.24 0.30
N ALA A 506 16.68 46.15 0.27
CA ALA A 506 15.90 45.37 1.21
C ALA A 506 15.83 43.87 0.85
N VAL A 507 16.12 43.51 -0.40
CA VAL A 507 16.03 42.15 -0.97
C VAL A 507 17.41 41.46 -1.05
N VAL A 508 18.51 42.21 -1.10
CA VAL A 508 19.89 41.66 -1.07
C VAL A 508 20.06 40.64 0.07
N GLY A 509 20.52 39.43 -0.29
CA GLY A 509 20.79 38.34 0.66
C GLY A 509 19.54 37.64 1.23
N LYS A 510 18.34 37.93 0.70
CA LYS A 510 17.05 37.42 1.20
C LYS A 510 16.26 36.68 0.13
N ILE A 511 15.23 35.97 0.56
CA ILE A 511 14.22 35.39 -0.33
C ILE A 511 13.19 36.47 -0.66
N ALA A 512 13.06 36.80 -1.94
CA ALA A 512 12.09 37.77 -2.41
C ALA A 512 10.68 37.15 -2.44
N LEU A 513 9.72 37.85 -1.86
CA LEU A 513 8.31 37.53 -1.94
C LEU A 513 7.63 38.45 -2.97
N LEU A 514 7.07 37.83 -4.00
CA LEU A 514 6.39 38.49 -5.12
C LEU A 514 5.01 37.87 -5.34
N GLN A 515 4.17 38.52 -6.13
CA GLN A 515 2.88 38.01 -6.58
C GLN A 515 2.91 37.64 -8.07
N ARG A 516 2.00 36.77 -8.46
CA ARG A 516 1.62 36.51 -9.86
C ARG A 516 1.15 37.81 -10.53
N GLY A 517 1.22 37.85 -11.85
CA GLY A 517 0.85 39.03 -12.64
C GLY A 517 1.16 38.82 -14.12
N GLN A 518 1.13 39.89 -14.90
CA GLN A 518 1.12 39.85 -16.37
C GLN A 518 2.49 39.52 -17.04
N CYS A 519 3.54 39.28 -16.25
CA CYS A 519 4.89 38.94 -16.72
C CYS A 519 5.29 37.50 -16.35
N MET A 520 6.25 36.94 -17.09
CA MET A 520 6.65 35.54 -16.94
C MET A 520 7.43 35.28 -15.64
N PHE A 521 7.36 34.04 -15.13
CA PHE A 521 8.01 33.65 -13.88
C PHE A 521 9.55 33.79 -13.93
N ALA A 522 10.17 33.48 -15.08
CA ALA A 522 11.62 33.63 -15.28
C ALA A 522 12.08 35.10 -15.28
N GLU A 523 11.23 36.02 -15.74
CA GLU A 523 11.51 37.46 -15.75
C GLU A 523 11.54 38.03 -14.32
N LYS A 524 10.57 37.64 -13.48
CA LYS A 524 10.55 37.95 -12.04
C LYS A 524 11.81 37.44 -11.34
N ALA A 525 12.21 36.19 -11.60
CA ALA A 525 13.41 35.59 -11.01
C ALA A 525 14.70 36.32 -11.40
N ARG A 526 14.84 36.75 -12.66
CA ARG A 526 15.94 37.61 -13.13
C ARG A 526 15.98 38.95 -12.39
N ASN A 527 14.83 39.61 -12.21
CA ASN A 527 14.75 40.88 -11.48
C ASN A 527 15.15 40.73 -10.00
N VAL A 528 14.79 39.63 -9.35
CA VAL A 528 15.25 39.28 -7.98
C VAL A 528 16.76 39.02 -7.93
N GLN A 529 17.29 38.30 -8.91
CA GLN A 529 18.72 37.99 -9.00
C GLN A 529 19.58 39.24 -9.24
N LEU A 530 19.10 40.17 -10.09
CA LEU A 530 19.72 41.50 -10.28
C LEU A 530 19.67 42.34 -9.00
N ALA A 531 18.61 42.21 -8.19
CA ALA A 531 18.50 42.80 -6.86
C ALA A 531 19.28 42.05 -5.76
N GLY A 532 20.06 41.01 -6.10
CA GLY A 532 20.90 40.26 -5.14
C GLY A 532 20.14 39.35 -4.18
N GLY A 533 18.88 39.00 -4.49
CA GLY A 533 18.11 38.01 -3.73
C GLY A 533 18.65 36.59 -3.91
N VAL A 534 18.50 35.75 -2.89
CA VAL A 534 19.03 34.37 -2.84
C VAL A 534 17.98 33.29 -3.13
N GLY A 535 16.75 33.69 -3.43
CA GLY A 535 15.63 32.82 -3.77
C GLY A 535 14.36 33.63 -4.02
N THR A 536 13.36 33.03 -4.65
CA THR A 536 12.09 33.70 -4.98
C THR A 536 10.89 32.83 -4.60
N ILE A 537 9.91 33.42 -3.92
CA ILE A 537 8.57 32.85 -3.71
C ILE A 537 7.57 33.72 -4.46
N ILE A 538 6.68 33.08 -5.23
CA ILE A 538 5.60 33.75 -5.97
C ILE A 538 4.26 33.28 -5.43
N ILE A 539 3.46 34.22 -4.88
CA ILE A 539 2.09 33.99 -4.42
C ILE A 539 1.11 34.17 -5.58
N ASP A 540 0.13 33.28 -5.70
CA ASP A 540 -0.98 33.37 -6.65
C ASP A 540 -1.86 34.62 -6.45
N ASP A 541 -2.37 35.20 -7.54
CA ASP A 541 -3.27 36.36 -7.54
C ASP A 541 -4.76 35.98 -7.58
N THR A 542 -5.07 34.69 -7.68
CA THR A 542 -6.45 34.17 -7.67
C THR A 542 -6.92 33.93 -6.22
N GLU A 543 -7.80 34.81 -5.73
CA GLU A 543 -8.39 34.67 -4.38
C GLU A 543 -9.02 33.28 -4.17
N GLY A 544 -8.72 32.66 -3.03
CA GLY A 544 -9.26 31.36 -2.64
C GLY A 544 -8.54 30.13 -3.21
N SER A 545 -7.49 30.29 -4.03
CA SER A 545 -6.68 29.15 -4.46
C SER A 545 -5.88 28.52 -3.30
N SER A 546 -5.70 27.20 -3.35
CA SER A 546 -4.97 26.40 -2.36
C SER A 546 -4.44 25.10 -2.99
N SER A 547 -3.37 24.53 -2.44
CA SER A 547 -2.90 23.19 -2.84
C SER A 547 -3.91 22.07 -2.59
N ASP A 548 -4.89 22.32 -1.71
CA ASP A 548 -5.91 21.35 -1.34
C ASP A 548 -7.04 21.27 -2.40
N THR A 549 -7.17 22.31 -3.23
CA THR A 549 -8.31 22.51 -4.15
C THR A 549 -7.90 22.64 -5.61
N ALA A 550 -6.63 22.92 -5.91
CA ALA A 550 -6.09 23.01 -7.26
C ALA A 550 -4.82 22.16 -7.42
N PRO A 551 -4.68 21.38 -8.51
CA PRO A 551 -3.43 20.69 -8.81
C PRO A 551 -2.34 21.72 -9.11
N PHE A 552 -1.11 21.41 -8.70
CA PHE A 552 0.04 22.23 -9.05
C PHE A 552 0.20 22.31 -10.58
N PHE A 553 0.53 23.50 -11.07
CA PHE A 553 1.08 23.68 -12.40
C PHE A 553 2.56 24.03 -12.27
N GLN A 554 3.35 23.70 -13.29
CA GLN A 554 4.76 24.05 -13.31
C GLN A 554 4.95 25.46 -13.85
N MET A 555 5.84 26.21 -13.21
CA MET A 555 6.31 27.48 -13.77
C MET A 555 7.25 27.18 -14.95
N ALA A 556 6.72 27.31 -16.16
CA ALA A 556 7.46 27.25 -17.41
C ALA A 556 8.29 28.53 -17.64
N GLY A 557 9.38 28.40 -18.41
CA GLY A 557 10.26 29.52 -18.78
C GLY A 557 9.62 30.49 -19.77
N ASP A 558 10.26 31.63 -20.02
CA ASP A 558 9.77 32.70 -20.89
C ASP A 558 10.04 32.48 -22.40
N GLY A 559 10.22 31.23 -22.82
CA GLY A 559 10.55 30.85 -24.20
C GLY A 559 11.99 31.16 -24.65
N LYS A 560 12.83 31.68 -23.74
CA LYS A 560 14.28 31.84 -23.92
C LYS A 560 15.02 30.68 -23.24
N SER A 561 16.35 30.63 -23.42
CA SER A 561 17.21 29.92 -22.45
C SER A 561 16.94 30.48 -21.05
N THR A 562 16.95 29.61 -20.04
CA THR A 562 16.74 29.96 -18.62
C THR A 562 17.92 29.55 -17.75
N ASP A 563 19.03 29.17 -18.39
CA ASP A 563 20.31 28.77 -17.76
C ASP A 563 20.99 29.93 -17.01
N ASP A 564 20.50 31.16 -17.21
CA ASP A 564 20.92 32.38 -16.51
C ASP A 564 20.21 32.59 -15.16
N VAL A 565 19.17 31.81 -14.84
CA VAL A 565 18.46 31.87 -13.55
C VAL A 565 19.18 30.99 -12.53
N GLY A 566 20.05 31.62 -11.73
CA GLY A 566 20.85 31.01 -10.66
C GLY A 566 20.21 31.07 -9.27
N VAL A 567 18.92 31.42 -9.16
CA VAL A 567 18.17 31.44 -7.89
C VAL A 567 17.09 30.34 -7.86
N PRO A 568 16.82 29.70 -6.71
CA PRO A 568 15.69 28.79 -6.56
C PRO A 568 14.36 29.56 -6.58
N LEU A 569 13.34 28.96 -7.21
CA LEU A 569 12.03 29.58 -7.44
C LEU A 569 10.90 28.61 -7.04
N LEU A 570 9.97 29.07 -6.20
CA LEU A 570 8.79 28.31 -5.76
C LEU A 570 7.49 29.11 -5.88
N PHE A 571 6.39 28.40 -6.14
CA PHE A 571 5.04 28.95 -6.23
C PHE A 571 4.20 28.56 -5.00
N LEU A 572 3.45 29.51 -4.43
CA LEU A 572 2.44 29.26 -3.40
C LEU A 572 1.07 29.71 -3.92
N PHE A 573 0.03 28.92 -3.65
CA PHE A 573 -1.34 29.35 -3.87
C PHE A 573 -1.75 30.42 -2.83
N HIS A 574 -2.89 31.09 -3.07
CA HIS A 574 -3.28 32.29 -2.33
C HIS A 574 -3.48 32.05 -0.81
N LYS A 575 -4.10 30.93 -0.44
CA LYS A 575 -4.35 30.55 0.97
C LYS A 575 -3.04 30.42 1.75
N GLU A 576 -2.05 29.73 1.20
CA GLU A 576 -0.75 29.46 1.81
C GLU A 576 0.15 30.71 1.76
N GLY A 577 0.09 31.48 0.68
CA GLY A 577 0.75 32.78 0.55
C GLY A 577 0.27 33.81 1.59
N ARG A 578 -1.03 33.84 1.91
CA ARG A 578 -1.59 34.69 2.97
C ARG A 578 -0.98 34.38 4.35
N ILE A 579 -0.81 33.09 4.68
CA ILE A 579 -0.17 32.67 5.94
C ILE A 579 1.25 33.23 6.03
N LEU A 580 2.00 33.21 4.93
CA LEU A 580 3.35 33.75 4.85
C LEU A 580 3.38 35.29 5.03
N LEU A 581 2.45 36.00 4.39
CA LEU A 581 2.31 37.45 4.53
C LEU A 581 1.90 37.87 5.96
N GLU A 582 0.99 37.13 6.60
CA GLU A 582 0.57 37.38 7.98
C GLU A 582 1.66 37.06 9.00
N ALA A 583 2.53 36.08 8.72
CA ALA A 583 3.72 35.83 9.52
C ALA A 583 4.75 36.98 9.38
N LEU A 584 4.98 37.47 8.16
CA LEU A 584 5.88 38.60 7.89
C LEU A 584 5.39 39.93 8.49
N ALA A 585 4.07 40.14 8.55
CA ALA A 585 3.48 41.31 9.21
C ALA A 585 3.67 41.32 10.73
N ARG A 586 3.98 40.17 11.35
CA ARG A 586 4.22 40.04 12.81
C ARG A 586 5.69 40.23 13.20
N GLY A 587 6.64 40.16 12.27
CA GLY A 587 8.07 40.32 12.55
C GLY A 587 8.99 39.78 11.44
N PRO A 588 10.32 39.81 11.66
CA PRO A 588 11.29 39.27 10.71
C PRO A 588 11.10 37.76 10.52
N LEU A 589 10.69 37.38 9.31
CA LEU A 589 10.34 36.02 8.94
C LEU A 589 11.55 35.32 8.31
N GLU A 590 11.88 34.13 8.83
CA GLU A 590 12.92 33.25 8.25
C GLU A 590 12.27 31.98 7.72
N VAL A 591 12.62 31.59 6.49
CA VAL A 591 12.10 30.39 5.82
C VAL A 591 13.20 29.56 5.20
N LEU A 592 12.90 28.27 5.06
CA LEU A 592 13.67 27.29 4.30
C LEU A 592 12.87 26.89 3.06
N LEU A 593 13.45 27.07 1.88
CA LEU A 593 12.99 26.45 0.62
C LEU A 593 13.63 25.07 0.53
N ALA A 594 12.84 24.00 0.35
CA ALA A 594 13.37 22.64 0.33
C ALA A 594 12.61 21.69 -0.62
N SER A 595 13.32 20.63 -1.02
CA SER A 595 12.78 19.51 -1.80
C SER A 595 11.76 18.67 -1.01
N ARG A 596 11.95 18.56 0.32
CA ARG A 596 11.06 17.94 1.31
C ARG A 596 11.23 18.67 2.65
N ALA A 597 10.25 18.59 3.55
CA ALA A 597 10.35 19.24 4.86
C ALA A 597 11.49 18.66 5.71
N GLN A 598 12.28 19.52 6.35
CA GLN A 598 13.36 19.08 7.24
C GLN A 598 12.81 18.73 8.63
N PRO A 599 13.24 17.61 9.24
CA PRO A 599 12.82 17.24 10.59
C PRO A 599 13.48 18.16 11.63
N LEU A 600 12.69 18.62 12.61
CA LEU A 600 13.17 19.55 13.63
C LEU A 600 14.30 18.94 14.49
N GLY A 601 15.43 19.64 14.56
CA GLY A 601 16.50 19.38 15.53
C GLY A 601 17.71 18.63 14.95
N GLY A 602 18.60 19.38 14.30
CA GLY A 602 19.93 18.94 13.85
C GLY A 602 20.94 20.08 13.85
N SER A 603 21.59 20.35 14.98
CA SER A 603 22.73 21.28 15.07
C SER A 603 23.97 20.64 14.45
N LYS A 604 24.58 21.27 13.44
CA LYS A 604 25.84 20.79 12.84
C LYS A 604 27.00 20.95 13.84
N GLU A 605 27.67 19.87 14.21
CA GLU A 605 29.03 19.89 14.73
C GLU A 605 29.99 19.18 13.76
N ASN A 606 31.01 19.92 13.34
CA ASN A 606 32.23 19.56 12.60
C ASN A 606 32.41 18.11 12.11
N GLN A 607 32.37 17.97 10.79
CA GLN A 607 33.55 17.45 10.08
C GLN A 607 34.04 18.52 9.09
N GLN A 608 35.33 18.84 9.15
CA GLN A 608 36.06 19.67 8.18
C GLN A 608 37.13 18.80 7.54
N GLY A 609 37.37 18.99 6.24
CA GLY A 609 38.19 18.10 5.43
C GLY A 609 37.30 17.13 4.63
N GLU A 610 37.42 16.99 3.31
CA GLU A 610 38.31 17.69 2.36
C GLU A 610 37.55 18.03 1.07
N SER A 611 38.11 18.92 0.25
CA SER A 611 37.50 19.39 -1.01
C SER A 611 38.54 19.51 -2.13
N ALA A 612 38.14 19.17 -3.35
CA ALA A 612 38.98 18.87 -4.52
C ALA A 612 39.69 17.50 -4.42
N GLU A 613 39.86 16.73 -5.51
CA GLU A 613 39.89 17.13 -6.93
C GLU A 613 38.95 16.32 -7.85
N GLN A 614 38.44 16.97 -8.90
CA GLN A 614 38.02 16.31 -10.14
C GLN A 614 38.98 16.73 -11.25
N SER A 615 39.74 15.79 -11.83
CA SER A 615 40.29 15.79 -13.21
C SER A 615 41.39 14.74 -13.34
N GLY A 616 41.18 13.68 -14.14
CA GLY A 616 42.21 12.64 -14.33
C GLY A 616 41.71 11.45 -15.13
N GLU A 617 41.93 11.48 -16.44
CA GLU A 617 41.58 10.38 -17.36
C GLU A 617 42.84 9.55 -17.73
N ILE A 618 42.65 8.31 -18.21
CA ILE A 618 43.60 7.49 -19.01
C ILE A 618 44.67 6.60 -18.28
N LEU A 619 44.62 5.29 -18.61
CA LEU A 619 45.67 4.21 -18.60
C LEU A 619 46.36 3.70 -17.31
N ALA A 620 46.01 2.46 -16.90
CA ALA A 620 46.89 1.27 -16.69
C ALA A 620 46.06 0.15 -16.00
N GLN A 621 45.70 -0.99 -16.60
CA GLN A 621 46.49 -2.17 -17.00
C GLN A 621 47.37 -2.83 -15.90
N CYS A 622 46.83 -3.92 -15.36
CA CYS A 622 47.41 -5.26 -15.09
C CYS A 622 48.77 -5.45 -14.37
N GLU A 623 48.82 -6.56 -13.62
CA GLU A 623 50.02 -7.21 -13.02
C GLU A 623 50.67 -6.44 -11.84
N ASN A 624 51.41 -7.09 -10.91
CA ASN A 624 51.98 -8.44 -10.95
C ASN A 624 51.91 -9.24 -9.62
N HIS A 625 52.36 -10.48 -9.70
CA HIS A 625 52.36 -11.54 -8.68
C HIS A 625 53.56 -11.46 -7.69
N GLN A 626 53.47 -12.28 -6.62
CA GLN A 626 54.57 -13.03 -5.98
C GLN A 626 55.68 -12.29 -5.18
N LEU A 627 55.76 -12.59 -3.87
CA LEU A 627 56.87 -13.28 -3.16
C LEU A 627 56.86 -12.89 -1.65
N SER A 628 57.34 -13.69 -0.68
CA SER A 628 57.12 -15.11 -0.30
C SER A 628 57.90 -15.39 1.00
N ARG A 629 57.45 -16.33 1.85
CA ARG A 629 58.26 -17.02 2.91
C ARG A 629 58.75 -16.12 4.06
N THR A 630 59.04 -16.60 5.27
CA THR A 630 59.03 -17.94 5.93
C THR A 630 58.74 -17.70 7.44
N LEU A 631 58.27 -18.64 8.29
CA LEU A 631 58.94 -19.89 8.69
C LEU A 631 57.96 -20.80 9.49
N ASP A 632 58.14 -22.12 9.40
CA ASP A 632 57.25 -23.15 9.99
C ASP A 632 57.63 -23.62 11.43
N LEU A 633 56.67 -24.28 12.10
CA LEU A 633 56.79 -25.48 12.98
C LEU A 633 55.39 -25.79 13.57
N ALA A 634 54.84 -27.02 13.60
CA ALA A 634 55.31 -28.35 13.18
C ALA A 634 54.13 -29.28 12.75
N HIS A 635 54.42 -30.50 12.25
CA HIS A 635 53.45 -31.45 11.65
C HIS A 635 52.77 -32.45 12.60
N ALA A 636 51.50 -32.81 12.30
CA ALA A 636 51.00 -34.18 12.02
C ALA A 636 49.51 -34.07 11.55
N ALA A 637 49.08 -34.50 10.34
CA ALA A 637 49.03 -35.84 9.74
C ALA A 637 47.97 -36.77 10.39
N ASN A 638 47.03 -37.42 9.67
CA ASN A 638 46.75 -37.45 8.22
C ASN A 638 45.30 -37.90 7.87
N ALA A 639 44.96 -37.88 6.57
CA ALA A 639 43.86 -38.52 5.79
C ALA A 639 43.09 -39.75 6.36
N ALA A 640 41.89 -40.14 5.88
CA ALA A 640 40.82 -39.51 5.05
C ALA A 640 39.60 -40.46 4.88
N ALA A 641 38.48 -39.93 4.36
CA ALA A 641 37.36 -40.60 3.66
C ALA A 641 36.42 -41.60 4.41
N ASN A 642 35.10 -41.33 4.26
CA ASN A 642 33.94 -42.18 3.86
C ASN A 642 34.04 -43.73 3.97
N PRO A 643 32.93 -44.49 4.22
CA PRO A 643 31.58 -44.18 3.69
C PRO A 643 30.32 -44.63 4.51
N SER A 644 29.14 -44.29 3.95
CA SER A 644 27.90 -45.10 3.78
C SER A 644 27.17 -45.82 4.94
N ASP A 645 25.86 -45.53 4.98
CA ASP A 645 24.70 -46.45 4.98
C ASP A 645 24.13 -47.15 6.24
N ASP A 646 22.79 -47.22 6.17
CA ASP A 646 21.83 -48.17 6.74
C ASP A 646 21.65 -48.35 8.27
N GLY A 647 20.45 -48.81 8.66
CA GLY A 647 20.29 -49.46 9.97
C GLY A 647 18.93 -49.45 10.68
N ALA A 648 17.88 -48.95 10.04
CA ALA A 648 16.46 -48.97 10.45
C ALA A 648 15.95 -49.80 11.68
N ARG A 649 15.01 -49.18 12.42
CA ARG A 649 13.83 -49.76 13.13
C ARG A 649 13.95 -50.44 14.51
N SER A 650 12.89 -50.17 15.30
CA SER A 650 12.31 -50.96 16.42
C SER A 650 13.16 -51.16 17.70
N GLY A 651 12.56 -51.19 18.90
CA GLY A 651 11.17 -50.90 19.26
C GLY A 651 10.71 -51.59 20.55
N GLN A 652 9.58 -51.10 21.09
CA GLN A 652 8.70 -51.77 22.07
C GLN A 652 9.14 -51.99 23.54
N GLN A 653 8.23 -51.56 24.43
CA GLN A 653 7.80 -52.16 25.71
C GLN A 653 8.54 -51.94 27.05
N ASP A 654 7.82 -51.21 27.94
CA ASP A 654 7.27 -51.64 29.25
C ASP A 654 8.16 -52.36 30.29
N GLN A 655 8.35 -51.78 31.50
CA GLN A 655 7.56 -52.12 32.73
C GLN A 655 8.04 -51.44 34.04
N GLU A 656 7.06 -50.96 34.83
CA GLU A 656 6.88 -51.00 36.30
C GLU A 656 8.02 -50.83 37.35
N LEU A 657 7.91 -49.75 38.17
CA LEU A 657 7.85 -49.70 39.68
C LEU A 657 9.02 -50.27 40.56
N PRO A 658 9.02 -50.17 41.93
CA PRO A 658 8.20 -49.36 42.89
C PRO A 658 8.97 -48.58 44.02
N ALA A 659 8.33 -47.49 44.50
CA ALA A 659 7.99 -47.09 45.91
C ALA A 659 8.99 -46.96 47.13
N GLU A 660 8.41 -46.38 48.22
CA GLU A 660 8.81 -46.31 49.67
C GLU A 660 9.83 -45.26 50.16
N ASP A 661 9.72 -44.61 51.35
CA ASP A 661 8.60 -44.40 52.33
C ASP A 661 8.90 -43.25 53.36
N ALA A 662 7.87 -42.81 54.12
CA ALA A 662 7.84 -42.23 55.48
C ALA A 662 8.31 -40.78 55.82
N GLY A 663 7.55 -40.11 56.73
CA GLY A 663 8.11 -39.06 57.63
C GLY A 663 7.22 -37.86 58.07
N ARG A 664 6.44 -37.99 59.15
CA ARG A 664 5.81 -36.89 59.97
C ARG A 664 6.31 -37.04 61.45
N PRO A 665 6.05 -36.15 62.47
CA PRO A 665 4.92 -35.20 62.63
C PRO A 665 5.08 -33.88 63.49
N ARG A 666 4.02 -33.04 63.46
CA ARG A 666 3.32 -32.34 64.60
C ARG A 666 3.76 -30.98 65.22
N ARG A 667 2.72 -30.26 65.71
CA ARG A 667 2.62 -29.15 66.72
C ARG A 667 2.93 -27.71 66.25
N GLU A 668 2.28 -26.64 66.72
CA GLU A 668 1.06 -26.49 67.58
C GLU A 668 0.29 -25.17 67.28
N SER A 669 -0.83 -24.93 67.99
CA SER A 669 -1.96 -23.98 67.79
C SER A 669 -1.80 -22.53 68.29
N GLU A 670 -2.67 -21.61 67.83
CA GLU A 670 -3.32 -20.56 68.66
C GLU A 670 -4.63 -20.01 68.01
N GLU A 671 -5.46 -19.27 68.77
CA GLU A 671 -6.88 -18.93 68.47
C GLU A 671 -7.17 -17.40 68.49
N GLY A 672 -8.38 -16.96 68.08
CA GLY A 672 -8.85 -15.58 68.27
C GLY A 672 -10.22 -15.25 67.65
N ASP A 673 -11.25 -15.03 68.49
CA ASP A 673 -12.65 -14.75 68.10
C ASP A 673 -13.03 -13.25 68.09
N GLY A 674 -14.19 -12.92 67.48
CA GLY A 674 -14.88 -11.62 67.60
C GLY A 674 -16.24 -11.59 66.88
N GLU A 675 -17.30 -11.09 67.53
CA GLU A 675 -18.72 -11.26 67.12
C GLU A 675 -19.45 -9.97 66.64
N ASN A 676 -20.59 -10.19 65.94
CA ASN A 676 -21.77 -9.30 65.78
C ASN A 676 -21.63 -7.99 64.94
N ASP A 677 -22.70 -7.42 64.37
CA ASP A 677 -24.16 -7.65 64.52
C ASP A 677 -24.96 -7.50 63.17
N SER A 678 -26.26 -7.81 63.25
CA SER A 678 -27.40 -7.76 62.30
C SER A 678 -27.66 -6.43 61.54
N SER A 679 -28.57 -6.26 60.54
CA SER A 679 -29.63 -7.05 59.84
C SER A 679 -29.85 -6.44 58.40
N VAL A 680 -30.87 -6.61 57.51
CA VAL A 680 -32.32 -7.01 57.55
C VAL A 680 -32.81 -7.60 56.19
N ILE A 681 -33.39 -8.82 56.24
CA ILE A 681 -34.66 -9.38 55.68
C ILE A 681 -35.32 -8.89 54.35
N THR A 682 -36.01 -9.82 53.68
CA THR A 682 -36.40 -9.99 52.25
C THR A 682 -37.87 -9.65 51.86
N CYS A 683 -38.31 -10.10 50.64
CA CYS A 683 -39.68 -10.35 50.13
C CYS A 683 -40.39 -9.22 49.32
N ASP A 684 -41.22 -9.46 48.29
CA ASP A 684 -41.64 -10.73 47.60
C ASP A 684 -42.23 -10.54 46.16
N GLU A 685 -42.60 -11.66 45.53
CA GLU A 685 -42.98 -11.93 44.12
C GLU A 685 -44.40 -11.54 43.61
N ARG A 686 -44.60 -11.59 42.27
CA ARG A 686 -45.81 -12.05 41.50
C ARG A 686 -45.56 -11.96 39.97
N ILE A 687 -45.99 -12.82 39.03
CA ILE A 687 -47.08 -13.83 38.89
C ILE A 687 -48.46 -13.14 38.67
N GLU A 688 -49.20 -13.25 37.55
CA GLU A 688 -49.43 -14.25 36.46
C GLU A 688 -49.85 -13.50 35.14
N SER A 689 -50.11 -14.01 33.91
CA SER A 689 -50.16 -15.35 33.26
C SER A 689 -49.99 -15.25 31.69
N SER A 690 -50.67 -16.09 30.88
CA SER A 690 -50.57 -16.34 29.41
C SER A 690 -51.91 -16.21 28.62
N SER A 691 -51.89 -15.93 27.29
CA SER A 691 -52.78 -16.57 26.26
C SER A 691 -52.46 -16.13 24.81
N GLU A 692 -53.09 -16.78 23.81
CA GLU A 692 -52.84 -16.66 22.34
C GLU A 692 -53.97 -15.89 21.58
N GLU A 693 -54.00 -16.02 20.23
CA GLU A 693 -55.00 -15.52 19.23
C GLU A 693 -54.98 -14.01 18.89
N LEU A 694 -55.45 -13.53 17.72
CA LEU A 694 -55.38 -13.92 16.29
C LEU A 694 -56.12 -12.82 15.48
N ASP A 695 -55.73 -12.52 14.23
CA ASP A 695 -56.49 -11.75 13.22
C ASP A 695 -56.93 -10.28 13.57
N SER A 696 -57.33 -9.40 12.62
CA SER A 696 -57.03 -9.25 11.19
C SER A 696 -57.28 -7.80 10.70
N ASP A 697 -56.65 -7.45 9.57
CA ASP A 697 -57.03 -6.50 8.49
C ASP A 697 -57.74 -5.12 8.71
N SER A 698 -57.31 -4.21 7.81
CA SER A 698 -58.08 -3.19 7.08
C SER A 698 -58.07 -1.69 7.50
N GLU A 699 -57.35 -0.93 6.67
CA GLU A 699 -57.58 0.44 6.18
C GLU A 699 -58.80 1.25 6.67
N LYS A 700 -58.55 2.52 7.08
CA LYS A 700 -59.08 3.72 6.38
C LYS A 700 -58.55 5.08 6.88
N ASP A 701 -57.94 5.80 5.95
CA ASP A 701 -57.98 7.27 5.84
C ASP A 701 -59.40 7.73 5.38
N PRO A 702 -59.81 9.04 5.37
CA PRO A 702 -58.93 10.22 5.22
C PRO A 702 -59.32 11.54 5.97
N THR A 703 -58.59 12.61 5.62
CA THR A 703 -58.96 14.05 5.55
C THR A 703 -58.93 14.98 6.79
N GLU A 704 -57.93 15.87 6.75
CA GLU A 704 -58.01 17.35 6.79
C GLU A 704 -57.85 18.18 8.11
N ASN A 705 -56.94 19.17 7.99
CA ASN A 705 -56.79 20.44 8.72
C ASN A 705 -56.49 20.37 10.24
N SER A 706 -55.41 20.98 10.75
CA SER A 706 -54.93 22.35 10.43
C SER A 706 -53.47 22.58 10.87
N SER A 707 -52.88 23.68 10.40
CA SER A 707 -51.51 24.14 10.73
C SER A 707 -51.48 25.20 11.83
N ASP A 708 -50.53 25.12 12.77
CA ASP A 708 -49.54 26.21 12.99
C ASP A 708 -48.51 25.90 14.10
N SER A 709 -47.47 26.74 14.18
CA SER A 709 -46.44 26.84 15.24
C SER A 709 -45.37 25.73 15.35
N VAL A 710 -44.43 25.73 14.40
CA VAL A 710 -43.02 25.38 14.69
C VAL A 710 -42.32 26.64 15.22
N GLY A 711 -41.67 26.61 16.38
CA GLY A 711 -41.23 27.85 17.02
C GLY A 711 -40.24 27.79 18.20
N SER A 712 -39.56 26.67 18.47
CA SER A 712 -38.48 26.61 19.47
C SER A 712 -37.59 25.37 19.29
N ASP A 713 -36.43 25.54 18.66
CA ASP A 713 -35.15 24.83 18.92
C ASP A 713 -34.12 25.18 17.83
N TRP A 714 -33.45 26.32 18.02
CA TRP A 714 -32.28 26.75 17.22
C TRP A 714 -31.23 27.52 18.06
N THR A 715 -31.48 27.73 19.36
CA THR A 715 -30.60 28.49 20.26
C THR A 715 -29.41 27.66 20.76
N GLU A 716 -29.61 26.38 21.11
CA GLU A 716 -28.52 25.53 21.61
C GLU A 716 -27.49 25.20 20.51
N GLU A 717 -27.91 24.95 19.26
CA GLU A 717 -26.97 24.72 18.15
C GLU A 717 -26.12 25.97 17.82
N LEU A 718 -26.67 27.17 17.97
CA LEU A 718 -25.92 28.42 17.74
C LEU A 718 -24.91 28.70 18.86
N GLU A 719 -25.18 28.33 20.11
CA GLU A 719 -24.20 28.43 21.19
C GLU A 719 -23.07 27.40 21.02
N ALA A 720 -23.39 26.15 20.61
CA ALA A 720 -22.39 25.13 20.30
C ALA A 720 -21.42 25.56 19.17
N PHE A 721 -21.93 26.15 18.09
CA PHE A 721 -21.08 26.73 17.03
C PHE A 721 -20.24 27.92 17.51
N ALA A 722 -20.76 28.71 18.46
CA ALA A 722 -20.05 29.86 19.02
C ALA A 722 -18.95 29.49 20.04
N GLU A 723 -18.94 28.27 20.59
CA GLU A 723 -17.82 27.72 21.35
C GLU A 723 -16.77 27.07 20.45
N TYR A 724 -17.19 26.32 19.41
CA TYR A 724 -16.26 25.71 18.45
C TYR A 724 -15.35 26.74 17.76
N ALA A 725 -15.86 27.95 17.52
CA ALA A 725 -15.10 29.07 16.95
C ALA A 725 -14.15 29.81 17.94
N ARG A 726 -14.03 29.35 19.20
CA ARG A 726 -13.16 29.95 20.23
C ARG A 726 -11.95 29.11 20.64
N ASP A 727 -11.94 27.81 20.35
CA ASP A 727 -10.85 26.90 20.74
C ASP A 727 -9.77 26.68 19.64
N GLU A 728 -9.91 27.32 18.46
CA GLU A 728 -8.90 27.30 17.38
C GLU A 728 -8.13 28.65 17.21
N LEU A 729 -7.57 29.20 18.30
CA LEU A 729 -6.74 30.43 18.28
C LEU A 729 -5.45 30.37 19.12
#